data_AF-A0A2E5XSW3-F1
#
_entry.id   AF-A0A2E5XSW3-F1
#
_cell.length_a   1.000
_cell.length_b   1.000
_cell.length_c   1.000
_cell.angle_alpha   90.00
_cell.angle_beta   90.00
_cell.angle_gamma   90.00
#
_symmetry.space_group_name_H-M   'P 1'
#
loop_
_entity.id
_entity.type
_entity.pdbx_description
1 polymer ?
#
loop_
_entity_poly.entity_id
_entity_poly.type
_entity_poly.pdbx_seq_one_letter_code
_entity_poly.pdbx_strand_id
1 'polypeptide(L)'
;MKYFFTLSLLLAFITSQSQTLQRTLLPVNNTNNQNIPNPWSGGLNACQLSEIDLNLDGTKDLFVFERTGNRILPFINNGISNTISYHYESAYINAFPPLSDWALLVDYNADGKEDLFAYNGGKVKVYRNTSSATQLEFTHFSNQLITDYSGSPFQLYVSRVDIPAITDVDNDGDIDILTFQSLGGYIEFHENLSMDLYGHADSLIFIMTDPCWGDVYEGLNTYTLNDCNTPLTNLRHTGSSILAIDIDNDADKDLILGDVSYNNLNLLTNGGSPGTSIITNVDQNFPSNNTNTIATDITAFPAAFFLDVNNDGLKDLIASPNIANNCENKESLWLYLNGGSNTAPVFSLHQKNFLQDNTLDFGAGAYPLFYDYNSDGLLDIICGNFGYFNGGDHVGQLAVLENTGTTNQAAFTLVEDDFANLSNLPLNTLLNIPVAGVSPTFGDLDGDGDDDMILGDADGKLHYFENSAGSGNPIQMNLHTNNYFNIDVGQYAAPVLWDLNQDNLLDLVIGKLTGDLLYLPNSGTNTTAIFDTIINDFGQVHVANLFAGYGYSRPYFYTENNATQLLVGSESGHVYHYNNIDNNLNGSFAVVDTFAFDIWDGIKTSVSYQDLNNDSVRDFLIGNQSGGLIYFQSDTTNNNSIIAEAPQNLHMYPNPATHTIYISIQGEKTIYNILGEVVLKTRKKRINIQGLANGVYWIRCNKTVGKFIKQ
;
A
#
# COMPACT_ATOMS: atom_id res chain seq x y z
N MET A 1 46.29 43.69 -42.03
CA MET A 1 45.79 42.30 -42.03
C MET A 1 45.80 41.83 -40.57
N LYS A 2 44.65 41.87 -39.90
CA LYS A 2 44.49 41.45 -38.49
C LYS A 2 43.80 40.09 -38.50
N TYR A 3 44.45 39.07 -37.93
CA TYR A 3 43.87 37.74 -37.74
C TYR A 3 42.99 37.76 -36.49
N PHE A 4 41.72 37.38 -36.63
CA PHE A 4 40.82 37.10 -35.52
C PHE A 4 40.72 35.57 -35.38
N PHE A 5 41.14 35.04 -34.24
CA PHE A 5 40.90 33.66 -33.83
C PHE A 5 39.52 33.61 -33.15
N THR A 6 38.57 32.88 -33.73
CA THR A 6 37.29 32.55 -33.09
C THR A 6 37.43 31.23 -32.33
N LEU A 7 37.44 31.32 -31.01
CA LEU A 7 37.33 30.19 -30.08
C LEU A 7 35.86 29.72 -30.09
N SER A 8 35.61 28.48 -30.51
CA SER A 8 34.27 27.88 -30.48
C SER A 8 34.13 27.12 -29.18
N LEU A 9 33.27 27.61 -28.28
CA LEU A 9 32.90 26.94 -27.04
C LEU A 9 31.86 25.85 -27.39
N LEU A 10 32.24 24.57 -27.33
CA LEU A 10 31.27 23.48 -27.37
C LEU A 10 30.57 23.42 -26.00
N LEU A 11 29.31 23.85 -25.94
CA LEU A 11 28.39 23.49 -24.86
C LEU A 11 27.91 22.06 -25.14
N ALA A 12 28.41 21.09 -24.36
CA ALA A 12 27.81 19.77 -24.27
C ALA A 12 26.48 19.92 -23.51
N PHE A 13 25.36 19.67 -24.19
CA PHE A 13 24.09 19.48 -23.52
C PHE A 13 24.11 18.08 -22.90
N ILE A 14 24.14 18.01 -21.57
CA ILE A 14 23.88 16.78 -20.83
C ILE A 14 22.38 16.54 -20.95
N THR A 15 21.99 15.56 -21.77
CA THR A 15 20.65 15.00 -21.74
C THR A 15 20.55 14.11 -20.51
N SER A 16 19.69 14.44 -19.55
CA SER A 16 19.32 13.51 -18.47
C SER A 16 18.68 12.28 -19.13
N GLN A 17 19.32 11.12 -19.01
CA GLN A 17 18.68 9.85 -19.35
C GLN A 17 17.65 9.56 -18.26
N SER A 18 16.41 9.31 -18.66
CA SER A 18 15.40 8.80 -17.74
C SER A 18 15.69 7.33 -17.52
N GLN A 19 15.98 6.94 -16.29
CA GLN A 19 16.06 5.55 -15.88
C GLN A 19 14.65 4.96 -15.90
N THR A 20 14.47 3.84 -16.59
CA THR A 20 13.23 3.07 -16.53
C THR A 20 13.37 2.01 -15.45
N LEU A 21 12.49 2.06 -14.45
CA LEU A 21 12.38 1.04 -13.43
C LEU A 21 11.42 -0.04 -13.90
N GLN A 22 11.81 -1.30 -13.70
CA GLN A 22 10.96 -2.46 -13.96
C GLN A 22 10.93 -3.32 -12.70
N ARG A 23 9.75 -3.82 -12.37
CA ARG A 23 9.61 -4.80 -11.29
C ARG A 23 10.19 -6.11 -11.80
N THR A 24 11.20 -6.61 -11.10
CA THR A 24 11.90 -7.85 -11.48
C THR A 24 11.76 -8.86 -10.35
N LEU A 25 11.74 -10.14 -10.72
CA LEU A 25 11.75 -11.25 -9.79
C LEU A 25 13.18 -11.77 -9.62
N LEU A 26 13.77 -11.53 -8.45
CA LEU A 26 14.95 -12.26 -8.01
C LEU A 26 14.52 -13.56 -7.30
N PRO A 27 15.21 -14.70 -7.50
CA PRO A 27 14.90 -15.92 -6.77
C PRO A 27 15.13 -15.72 -5.27
N VAL A 28 14.21 -16.24 -4.45
CA VAL A 28 14.33 -16.22 -3.00
C VAL A 28 13.97 -17.59 -2.43
N ASN A 29 14.82 -18.12 -1.55
CA ASN A 29 14.51 -19.31 -0.76
C ASN A 29 14.20 -18.96 0.70
N ASN A 30 13.38 -19.79 1.35
CA ASN A 30 13.14 -19.72 2.79
C ASN A 30 14.28 -20.39 3.61
N THR A 31 14.16 -20.38 4.93
CA THR A 31 15.13 -20.99 5.87
C THR A 31 15.32 -22.50 5.69
N ASN A 32 14.39 -23.18 5.02
CA ASN A 32 14.49 -24.60 4.66
C ASN A 32 15.04 -24.82 3.23
N ASN A 33 15.57 -23.76 2.60
CA ASN A 33 16.07 -23.74 1.22
C ASN A 33 15.01 -24.13 0.17
N GLN A 34 13.74 -23.77 0.43
CA GLN A 34 12.63 -23.94 -0.52
C GLN A 34 12.30 -22.59 -1.17
N ASN A 35 12.04 -22.60 -2.48
CA ASN A 35 11.71 -21.39 -3.23
C ASN A 35 10.42 -20.74 -2.72
N ILE A 36 10.47 -19.44 -2.46
CA ILE A 36 9.33 -18.56 -2.19
C ILE A 36 8.83 -18.06 -3.56
N PRO A 37 7.60 -18.38 -4.00
CA PRO A 37 7.15 -18.04 -5.36
C PRO A 37 6.91 -16.56 -5.63
N ASN A 38 6.39 -15.81 -4.65
CA ASN A 38 5.97 -14.41 -4.79
C ASN A 38 6.70 -13.47 -3.80
N PRO A 39 8.04 -13.52 -3.71
CA PRO A 39 8.78 -12.87 -2.63
C PRO A 39 8.70 -11.35 -2.68
N TRP A 40 8.48 -10.76 -3.85
CA TRP A 40 8.53 -9.30 -4.08
C TRP A 40 7.15 -8.64 -4.20
N SER A 41 6.10 -9.28 -3.66
CA SER A 41 4.72 -8.78 -3.70
C SER A 41 4.46 -7.64 -2.70
N GLY A 42 5.35 -7.45 -1.72
CA GLY A 42 5.27 -6.35 -0.76
C GLY A 42 4.36 -6.58 0.46
N GLY A 43 4.00 -7.83 0.79
CA GLY A 43 3.33 -8.20 2.05
C GLY A 43 1.80 -8.07 2.06
N LEU A 44 1.13 -8.71 3.01
CA LEU A 44 -0.32 -8.91 3.04
C LEU A 44 -0.86 -8.85 4.48
N ASN A 45 -1.56 -7.76 4.85
CA ASN A 45 -2.08 -7.58 6.21
C ASN A 45 -3.60 -7.70 6.29
N ALA A 46 -4.33 -6.77 5.65
CA ALA A 46 -5.78 -6.69 5.72
C ALA A 46 -6.35 -6.77 4.31
N CYS A 47 -6.70 -7.97 3.86
CA CYS A 47 -6.97 -8.24 2.45
C CYS A 47 -8.45 -8.33 2.15
N GLN A 48 -8.87 -7.67 1.07
CA GLN A 48 -10.21 -7.83 0.47
C GLN A 48 -10.06 -8.53 -0.87
N LEU A 49 -10.83 -9.59 -1.09
CA LEU A 49 -10.60 -10.52 -2.18
C LEU A 49 -11.80 -10.57 -3.13
N SER A 50 -11.54 -10.67 -4.43
CA SER A 50 -12.55 -10.90 -5.45
C SER A 50 -11.98 -11.72 -6.61
N GLU A 51 -12.83 -12.51 -7.25
CA GLU A 51 -12.51 -13.20 -8.50
C GLU A 51 -12.48 -12.20 -9.66
N ILE A 52 -11.58 -12.39 -10.61
CA ILE A 52 -11.56 -11.67 -11.88
C ILE A 52 -10.72 -12.46 -12.89
N ASP A 53 -11.03 -12.42 -14.18
CA ASP A 53 -10.11 -12.90 -15.22
C ASP A 53 -9.13 -11.77 -15.62
N LEU A 54 -7.92 -11.76 -15.04
CA LEU A 54 -6.93 -10.69 -15.27
C LEU A 54 -6.24 -10.88 -16.61
N ASN A 55 -5.85 -12.12 -16.93
CA ASN A 55 -5.09 -12.45 -18.13
C ASN A 55 -5.96 -12.76 -19.36
N LEU A 56 -7.29 -12.78 -19.19
CA LEU A 56 -8.31 -12.98 -20.21
C LEU A 56 -8.28 -14.38 -20.83
N ASP A 57 -7.90 -15.39 -20.04
CA ASP A 57 -7.83 -16.79 -20.46
C ASP A 57 -9.10 -17.62 -20.17
N GLY A 58 -10.07 -17.01 -19.47
CA GLY A 58 -11.33 -17.62 -19.06
C GLY A 58 -11.29 -18.29 -17.68
N THR A 59 -10.13 -18.39 -17.04
CA THR A 59 -9.96 -18.82 -15.65
C THR A 59 -10.10 -17.60 -14.73
N LYS A 60 -10.76 -17.75 -13.59
CA LYS A 60 -10.78 -16.67 -12.59
C LYS A 60 -9.45 -16.65 -11.84
N ASP A 61 -8.77 -15.53 -11.98
CA ASP A 61 -7.65 -15.08 -11.18
C ASP A 61 -8.15 -14.39 -9.90
N LEU A 62 -7.21 -13.91 -9.09
CA LEU A 62 -7.50 -13.30 -7.81
C LEU A 62 -7.08 -11.83 -7.77
N PHE A 63 -8.05 -10.95 -7.58
CA PHE A 63 -7.82 -9.57 -7.18
C PHE A 63 -7.75 -9.49 -5.65
N VAL A 64 -6.64 -8.99 -5.12
CA VAL A 64 -6.48 -8.71 -3.70
C VAL A 64 -6.28 -7.21 -3.51
N PHE A 65 -7.18 -6.56 -2.78
CA PHE A 65 -6.99 -5.21 -2.28
C PHE A 65 -6.45 -5.26 -0.85
N GLU A 66 -5.18 -4.91 -0.68
CA GLU A 66 -4.52 -4.83 0.64
C GLU A 66 -4.80 -3.45 1.24
N ARG A 67 -5.73 -3.43 2.20
CA ARG A 67 -6.32 -2.22 2.78
C ARG A 67 -5.34 -1.40 3.60
N THR A 68 -4.34 -2.01 4.22
CA THR A 68 -3.36 -1.30 5.05
C THR A 68 -2.57 -0.29 4.22
N GLY A 69 -2.13 -0.69 3.03
CA GLY A 69 -1.40 0.14 2.08
C GLY A 69 -2.27 0.82 1.02
N ASN A 70 -3.57 0.50 0.94
CA ASN A 70 -4.44 0.81 -0.21
C ASN A 70 -3.86 0.29 -1.54
N ARG A 71 -3.37 -0.95 -1.55
CA ARG A 71 -2.65 -1.54 -2.67
C ARG A 71 -3.45 -2.60 -3.39
N ILE A 72 -3.16 -2.77 -4.67
CA ILE A 72 -3.74 -3.81 -5.51
C ILE A 72 -2.66 -4.86 -5.73
N LEU A 73 -2.98 -6.11 -5.42
CA LEU A 73 -2.11 -7.27 -5.56
C LEU A 73 -2.81 -8.28 -6.47
N PRO A 74 -2.54 -8.25 -7.79
CA PRO A 74 -3.07 -9.20 -8.75
C PRO A 74 -2.31 -10.53 -8.67
N PHE A 75 -3.05 -11.64 -8.56
CA PHE A 75 -2.50 -13.00 -8.58
C PHE A 75 -3.15 -13.83 -9.68
N ILE A 76 -2.36 -14.30 -10.63
CA ILE A 76 -2.79 -15.16 -11.73
C ILE A 76 -2.92 -16.60 -11.26
N ASN A 77 -4.08 -17.19 -11.53
CA ASN A 77 -4.41 -18.58 -11.29
C ASN A 77 -3.87 -19.44 -12.43
N ASN A 78 -3.10 -20.49 -12.12
CA ASN A 78 -2.57 -21.39 -13.16
C ASN A 78 -3.62 -22.38 -13.71
N GLY A 79 -4.88 -22.32 -13.25
CA GLY A 79 -6.01 -23.10 -13.76
C GLY A 79 -5.90 -24.61 -13.50
N ILE A 80 -5.14 -25.00 -12.48
CA ILE A 80 -4.91 -26.41 -12.15
C ILE A 80 -6.06 -26.89 -11.25
N SER A 81 -6.84 -27.85 -11.74
CA SER A 81 -7.98 -28.39 -11.00
C SER A 81 -7.57 -29.02 -9.66
N ASN A 82 -8.39 -28.79 -8.62
CA ASN A 82 -8.19 -29.25 -7.24
C ASN A 82 -6.84 -28.83 -6.64
N THR A 83 -6.27 -27.71 -7.11
CA THR A 83 -4.96 -27.23 -6.69
C THR A 83 -4.97 -25.71 -6.55
N ILE A 84 -4.60 -25.23 -5.36
CA ILE A 84 -4.34 -23.81 -5.12
C ILE A 84 -3.02 -23.48 -5.82
N SER A 85 -3.06 -22.63 -6.86
CA SER A 85 -1.88 -22.31 -7.66
C SER A 85 -1.93 -20.89 -8.20
N TYR A 86 -1.29 -19.97 -7.48
CA TYR A 86 -1.28 -18.54 -7.78
C TYR A 86 0.14 -17.99 -7.92
N HIS A 87 0.33 -17.05 -8.86
CA HIS A 87 1.54 -16.24 -8.94
C HIS A 87 1.20 -14.75 -9.07
N TYR A 88 1.95 -13.92 -8.37
CA TYR A 88 1.78 -12.47 -8.38
C TYR A 88 2.23 -11.87 -9.73
N GLU A 89 1.42 -11.00 -10.33
CA GLU A 89 1.74 -10.37 -11.62
C GLU A 89 1.44 -8.86 -11.62
N SER A 90 2.44 -8.08 -11.22
CA SER A 90 2.34 -6.63 -11.07
C SER A 90 1.92 -5.85 -12.32
N ALA A 91 2.06 -6.42 -13.52
CA ALA A 91 1.70 -5.75 -14.77
C ALA A 91 0.21 -5.31 -14.82
N TYR A 92 -0.68 -6.00 -14.08
CA TYR A 92 -2.10 -5.69 -14.07
C TYR A 92 -2.50 -4.57 -13.11
N ILE A 93 -1.62 -4.11 -12.21
CA ILE A 93 -1.94 -3.06 -11.22
C ILE A 93 -2.46 -1.78 -11.90
N ASN A 94 -1.80 -1.36 -12.98
CA ASN A 94 -2.12 -0.13 -13.70
C ASN A 94 -3.42 -0.20 -14.53
N ALA A 95 -4.04 -1.37 -14.66
CA ALA A 95 -5.35 -1.50 -15.29
C ALA A 95 -6.47 -0.94 -14.40
N PHE A 96 -6.24 -0.87 -13.09
CA PHE A 96 -7.21 -0.41 -12.11
C PHE A 96 -7.05 1.08 -11.78
N PRO A 97 -8.15 1.79 -11.47
CA PRO A 97 -8.07 3.15 -10.95
C PRO A 97 -7.49 3.17 -9.53
N PRO A 98 -7.05 4.32 -9.00
CA PRO A 98 -6.66 4.44 -7.60
C PRO A 98 -7.82 4.08 -6.65
N LEU A 99 -7.52 3.28 -5.62
CA LEU A 99 -8.47 2.74 -4.64
C LEU A 99 -8.09 3.16 -3.22
N SER A 100 -9.07 3.18 -2.32
CA SER A 100 -8.84 3.38 -0.89
C SER A 100 -9.94 2.70 -0.07
N ASP A 101 -9.62 2.34 1.17
CA ASP A 101 -10.55 1.84 2.20
C ASP A 101 -11.24 0.49 1.90
N TRP A 102 -12.01 0.38 0.81
CA TRP A 102 -12.53 -0.90 0.33
C TRP A 102 -12.75 -0.94 -1.19
N ALA A 103 -12.64 -2.15 -1.76
CA ALA A 103 -12.92 -2.45 -3.15
C ALA A 103 -13.32 -3.92 -3.33
N LEU A 104 -14.37 -4.16 -4.12
CA LEU A 104 -14.89 -5.48 -4.48
C LEU A 104 -15.17 -5.53 -5.98
N LEU A 105 -15.10 -6.73 -6.57
CA LEU A 105 -15.44 -6.96 -7.96
C LEU A 105 -16.62 -7.91 -8.10
N VAL A 106 -17.61 -7.51 -8.91
CA VAL A 106 -18.86 -8.25 -9.15
C VAL A 106 -19.29 -8.03 -10.61
N ASP A 107 -19.63 -9.09 -11.34
CA ASP A 107 -20.22 -8.97 -12.69
C ASP A 107 -21.67 -8.52 -12.58
N TYR A 108 -21.91 -7.20 -12.53
CA TYR A 108 -23.26 -6.68 -12.28
C TYR A 108 -24.14 -6.79 -13.52
N ASN A 109 -23.54 -6.85 -14.71
CA ASN A 109 -24.26 -6.76 -15.98
C ASN A 109 -24.38 -8.11 -16.71
N ALA A 110 -23.95 -9.19 -16.05
CA ALA A 110 -24.00 -10.56 -16.53
C ALA A 110 -23.32 -10.78 -17.90
N ASP A 111 -22.22 -10.05 -18.15
CA ASP A 111 -21.41 -10.22 -19.38
C ASP A 111 -20.19 -11.15 -19.19
N GLY A 112 -20.07 -11.75 -18.01
CA GLY A 112 -19.01 -12.67 -17.60
C GLY A 112 -17.76 -11.99 -17.06
N LYS A 113 -17.79 -10.65 -16.90
CA LYS A 113 -16.63 -9.85 -16.47
C LYS A 113 -16.95 -9.08 -15.21
N GLU A 114 -16.12 -9.26 -14.20
CA GLU A 114 -16.34 -8.62 -12.92
C GLU A 114 -16.02 -7.12 -12.99
N ASP A 115 -17.00 -6.30 -12.61
CA ASP A 115 -16.96 -4.85 -12.56
C ASP A 115 -16.50 -4.38 -11.17
N LEU A 116 -15.83 -3.23 -11.10
CA LEU A 116 -15.22 -2.74 -9.87
C LEU A 116 -16.14 -1.80 -9.11
N PHE A 117 -16.52 -2.19 -7.89
CA PHE A 117 -17.19 -1.36 -6.90
C PHE A 117 -16.20 -0.94 -5.83
N ALA A 118 -16.14 0.35 -5.50
CA ALA A 118 -15.15 0.84 -4.55
C ALA A 118 -15.64 2.03 -3.74
N TYR A 119 -14.97 2.25 -2.62
CA TYR A 119 -15.19 3.41 -1.78
C TYR A 119 -14.84 4.74 -2.48
N ASN A 120 -15.64 5.76 -2.19
CA ASN A 120 -15.42 7.13 -2.63
C ASN A 120 -15.99 8.17 -1.64
N GLY A 121 -15.40 8.29 -0.45
CA GLY A 121 -15.76 9.35 0.50
C GLY A 121 -17.18 9.20 1.08
N GLY A 122 -17.55 7.98 1.47
CA GLY A 122 -18.89 7.63 1.96
C GLY A 122 -19.89 7.30 0.84
N LYS A 123 -19.40 7.07 -0.37
CA LYS A 123 -20.19 6.76 -1.57
C LYS A 123 -19.60 5.55 -2.26
N VAL A 124 -20.39 4.91 -3.10
CA VAL A 124 -19.93 3.81 -3.96
C VAL A 124 -19.62 4.31 -5.37
N LYS A 125 -18.36 4.27 -5.78
CA LYS A 125 -17.96 4.49 -7.19
C LYS A 125 -17.92 3.15 -7.92
N VAL A 126 -18.24 3.17 -9.22
CA VAL A 126 -18.28 1.97 -10.06
C VAL A 126 -17.51 2.20 -11.35
N TYR A 127 -16.72 1.21 -11.74
CA TYR A 127 -16.08 1.12 -13.05
C TYR A 127 -16.51 -0.17 -13.73
N ARG A 128 -17.01 -0.04 -14.96
CA ARG A 128 -17.37 -1.19 -15.77
C ARG A 128 -16.11 -1.83 -16.34
N ASN A 129 -15.99 -3.14 -16.24
CA ASN A 129 -15.00 -3.95 -16.93
C ASN A 129 -15.34 -3.98 -18.43
N THR A 130 -14.59 -3.21 -19.20
CA THR A 130 -14.74 -3.08 -20.65
C THR A 130 -13.65 -3.83 -21.40
N SER A 131 -13.04 -4.82 -20.76
CA SER A 131 -11.91 -5.56 -21.31
C SER A 131 -12.21 -6.12 -22.69
N SER A 132 -11.21 -6.04 -23.57
CA SER A 132 -11.26 -6.70 -24.87
C SER A 132 -10.81 -8.16 -24.73
N ALA A 133 -10.63 -8.89 -25.84
CA ALA A 133 -10.07 -10.24 -25.78
C ALA A 133 -8.56 -10.29 -25.44
N THR A 134 -7.86 -9.15 -25.38
CA THR A 134 -6.40 -9.10 -25.19
C THR A 134 -5.93 -8.02 -24.23
N GLN A 135 -6.84 -7.26 -23.62
CA GLN A 135 -6.48 -6.14 -22.76
C GLN A 135 -7.52 -5.97 -21.66
N LEU A 136 -7.06 -6.10 -20.41
CA LEU A 136 -7.80 -5.74 -19.21
C LEU A 136 -8.01 -4.22 -19.20
N GLU A 137 -9.27 -3.78 -19.13
CA GLU A 137 -9.61 -2.37 -19.17
C GLU A 137 -10.89 -2.07 -18.39
N PHE A 138 -10.87 -0.97 -17.63
CA PHE A 138 -12.03 -0.46 -16.90
C PHE A 138 -12.44 0.91 -17.40
N THR A 139 -13.73 1.08 -17.70
CA THR A 139 -14.32 2.37 -18.03
C THR A 139 -15.08 2.90 -16.83
N HIS A 140 -14.84 4.17 -16.47
CA HIS A 140 -15.60 4.85 -15.43
C HIS A 140 -17.10 4.80 -15.73
N PHE A 141 -17.89 4.27 -14.80
CA PHE A 141 -19.35 4.20 -14.92
C PHE A 141 -20.01 5.29 -14.06
N SER A 142 -19.69 5.33 -12.76
CA SER A 142 -20.22 6.35 -11.84
C SER A 142 -19.25 6.69 -10.71
N ASN A 143 -19.27 7.94 -10.26
CA ASN A 143 -18.56 8.35 -9.05
C ASN A 143 -19.36 8.11 -7.76
N GLN A 144 -20.66 7.86 -7.89
CA GLN A 144 -21.56 7.61 -6.77
C GLN A 144 -22.81 6.88 -7.26
N LEU A 145 -23.17 5.78 -6.63
CA LEU A 145 -24.49 5.18 -6.80
C LEU A 145 -25.55 6.04 -6.10
N ILE A 146 -26.74 6.07 -6.69
CA ILE A 146 -27.90 6.79 -6.20
C ILE A 146 -28.99 5.77 -5.91
N THR A 147 -29.64 5.91 -4.76
CA THR A 147 -30.78 5.10 -4.34
C THR A 147 -31.95 6.02 -4.01
N ASP A 148 -33.16 5.61 -4.35
CA ASP A 148 -34.38 6.33 -4.00
C ASP A 148 -34.85 5.95 -2.58
N TYR A 149 -35.02 6.96 -1.70
CA TYR A 149 -35.63 6.83 -0.38
C TYR A 149 -37.05 7.39 -0.42
N SER A 150 -38.04 6.55 -0.75
CA SER A 150 -39.46 6.92 -0.73
C SER A 150 -39.79 8.16 -1.59
N GLY A 151 -39.31 8.18 -2.82
CA GLY A 151 -39.48 9.23 -3.83
C GLY A 151 -38.41 10.33 -3.80
N SER A 152 -37.34 10.15 -3.02
CA SER A 152 -36.25 11.12 -2.89
C SER A 152 -34.89 10.47 -3.19
N PRO A 153 -34.19 10.87 -4.27
CA PRO A 153 -32.89 10.29 -4.60
C PRO A 153 -31.79 10.81 -3.66
N PHE A 154 -31.05 9.89 -3.05
CA PHE A 154 -29.86 10.17 -2.25
C PHE A 154 -28.68 9.32 -2.72
N GLN A 155 -27.47 9.70 -2.31
CA GLN A 155 -26.30 8.85 -2.51
C GLN A 155 -26.46 7.56 -1.70
N LEU A 156 -26.19 6.41 -2.33
CA LEU A 156 -26.07 5.15 -1.61
C LEU A 156 -24.80 5.24 -0.74
N TYR A 157 -25.01 5.20 0.58
CA TYR A 157 -23.96 5.42 1.56
C TYR A 157 -23.36 4.09 2.02
N VAL A 158 -22.04 4.00 1.98
CA VAL A 158 -21.27 2.92 2.61
C VAL A 158 -20.11 3.56 3.35
N SER A 159 -19.94 3.22 4.62
CA SER A 159 -18.85 3.78 5.43
C SER A 159 -17.49 3.34 4.91
N ARG A 160 -16.45 4.10 5.24
CA ARG A 160 -15.06 3.71 4.95
C ARG A 160 -14.58 2.48 5.74
N VAL A 161 -15.29 2.15 6.82
CA VAL A 161 -14.97 0.99 7.66
C VAL A 161 -15.77 -0.25 7.32
N ASP A 162 -16.84 -0.11 6.54
CA ASP A 162 -17.74 -1.21 6.23
C ASP A 162 -17.33 -1.93 4.95
N ILE A 163 -17.80 -3.16 4.80
CA ILE A 163 -17.86 -3.86 3.51
C ILE A 163 -19.32 -4.23 3.25
N PRO A 164 -19.93 -3.73 2.17
CA PRO A 164 -21.30 -4.09 1.81
C PRO A 164 -21.34 -5.49 1.17
N ALA A 165 -22.49 -6.15 1.23
CA ALA A 165 -22.73 -7.29 0.34
C ALA A 165 -23.29 -6.76 -0.99
N ILE A 166 -22.67 -7.18 -2.08
CA ILE A 166 -23.04 -6.81 -3.46
C ILE A 166 -23.35 -8.12 -4.18
N THR A 167 -24.63 -8.49 -4.21
CA THR A 167 -25.10 -9.80 -4.69
C THR A 167 -26.56 -9.71 -5.08
N ASP A 168 -27.06 -10.66 -5.86
CA ASP A 168 -28.48 -10.83 -6.17
C ASP A 168 -29.20 -11.36 -4.91
N VAL A 169 -29.93 -10.50 -4.18
CA VAL A 169 -30.51 -10.82 -2.88
C VAL A 169 -31.88 -11.47 -3.04
N ASP A 170 -32.69 -10.97 -3.97
CA ASP A 170 -34.06 -11.43 -4.19
C ASP A 170 -34.22 -12.46 -5.34
N ASN A 171 -33.10 -12.82 -5.97
CA ASN A 171 -32.96 -13.78 -7.06
C ASN A 171 -33.70 -13.38 -8.36
N ASP A 172 -33.79 -12.08 -8.65
CA ASP A 172 -34.41 -11.58 -9.87
C ASP A 172 -33.45 -11.51 -11.08
N GLY A 173 -32.14 -11.63 -10.84
CA GLY A 173 -31.08 -11.70 -11.83
C GLY A 173 -30.30 -10.39 -12.04
N ASP A 174 -30.57 -9.31 -11.32
CA ASP A 174 -29.63 -8.21 -11.17
C ASP A 174 -28.98 -8.17 -9.76
N ILE A 175 -28.00 -7.28 -9.61
CA ILE A 175 -27.18 -7.21 -8.40
C ILE A 175 -27.68 -6.10 -7.48
N ASP A 176 -28.02 -6.49 -6.26
CA ASP A 176 -28.44 -5.62 -5.17
C ASP A 176 -27.30 -5.24 -4.24
N ILE A 177 -27.61 -4.37 -3.27
CA ILE A 177 -26.68 -3.99 -2.21
C ILE A 177 -27.35 -4.07 -0.83
N LEU A 178 -26.73 -4.84 0.08
CA LEU A 178 -26.98 -4.76 1.52
C LEU A 178 -25.85 -3.98 2.19
N THR A 179 -26.19 -2.96 2.98
CA THR A 179 -25.22 -2.17 3.73
C THR A 179 -25.81 -1.71 5.05
N PHE A 180 -24.96 -1.48 6.05
CA PHE A 180 -25.42 -0.86 7.29
C PHE A 180 -25.84 0.60 7.06
N GLN A 181 -26.92 0.98 7.73
CA GLN A 181 -27.36 2.38 7.77
C GLN A 181 -26.25 3.29 8.32
N SER A 182 -26.31 4.58 8.00
CA SER A 182 -25.27 5.55 8.39
C SER A 182 -24.99 5.68 9.90
N LEU A 183 -25.98 5.36 10.74
CA LEU A 183 -25.85 5.35 12.20
C LEU A 183 -25.50 3.96 12.77
N GLY A 184 -25.44 2.93 11.93
CA GLY A 184 -25.15 1.54 12.30
C GLY A 184 -26.32 0.77 12.87
N GLY A 185 -26.16 -0.55 13.01
CA GLY A 185 -27.09 -1.41 13.76
C GLY A 185 -28.31 -1.94 13.00
N TYR A 186 -28.72 -1.32 11.88
CA TYR A 186 -29.68 -1.90 10.94
C TYR A 186 -29.06 -2.01 9.56
N ILE A 187 -29.48 -3.03 8.82
CA ILE A 187 -29.05 -3.31 7.46
C ILE A 187 -30.13 -2.78 6.52
N GLU A 188 -29.73 -1.92 5.58
CA GLU A 188 -30.59 -1.41 4.52
C GLU A 188 -30.44 -2.33 3.29
N PHE A 189 -31.58 -2.66 2.67
CA PHE A 189 -31.67 -3.33 1.38
C PHE A 189 -31.92 -2.29 0.28
N HIS A 190 -30.95 -2.20 -0.62
CA HIS A 190 -31.02 -1.41 -1.84
C HIS A 190 -31.22 -2.35 -3.02
N GLU A 191 -32.48 -2.48 -3.41
CA GLU A 191 -32.95 -3.29 -4.54
C GLU A 191 -32.60 -2.58 -5.85
N ASN A 192 -31.94 -3.29 -6.76
CA ASN A 192 -31.69 -2.82 -8.11
C ASN A 192 -32.90 -3.14 -8.98
N LEU A 193 -33.35 -2.18 -9.78
CA LEU A 193 -34.57 -2.29 -10.59
C LEU A 193 -34.25 -2.55 -12.07
N SER A 194 -33.05 -3.02 -12.40
CA SER A 194 -32.64 -3.17 -13.79
C SER A 194 -33.47 -4.23 -14.49
N MET A 195 -33.66 -5.38 -13.84
CA MET A 195 -34.50 -6.47 -14.31
C MET A 195 -35.97 -6.06 -14.35
N ASP A 196 -36.48 -5.38 -13.32
CA ASP A 196 -37.87 -4.88 -13.30
C ASP A 196 -38.19 -3.90 -14.43
N LEU A 197 -37.29 -2.95 -14.67
CA LEU A 197 -37.53 -1.84 -15.61
C LEU A 197 -37.23 -2.23 -17.05
N TYR A 198 -36.22 -3.09 -17.27
CA TYR A 198 -35.66 -3.35 -18.59
C TYR A 198 -35.63 -4.83 -18.98
N GLY A 199 -35.75 -5.76 -18.02
CA GLY A 199 -35.63 -7.20 -18.25
C GLY A 199 -34.20 -7.65 -18.57
N HIS A 200 -33.19 -6.87 -18.17
CA HIS A 200 -31.78 -7.21 -18.25
C HIS A 200 -30.97 -6.47 -17.15
N ALA A 201 -29.86 -7.03 -16.70
CA ALA A 201 -29.06 -6.55 -15.54
C ALA A 201 -28.04 -5.42 -15.86
N ASP A 202 -28.11 -4.76 -17.02
CA ASP A 202 -27.04 -3.85 -17.46
C ASP A 202 -27.00 -2.46 -16.78
N SER A 203 -27.91 -2.21 -15.84
CA SER A 203 -28.11 -0.92 -15.20
C SER A 203 -28.05 -1.04 -13.67
N LEU A 204 -27.71 0.07 -13.01
CA LEU A 204 -27.61 0.18 -11.56
C LEU A 204 -28.58 1.27 -11.09
N ILE A 205 -29.84 0.89 -10.87
CA ILE A 205 -30.95 1.78 -10.52
C ILE A 205 -31.56 1.31 -9.21
N PHE A 206 -31.18 1.96 -8.11
CA PHE A 206 -31.54 1.48 -6.78
C PHE A 206 -32.75 2.20 -6.18
N ILE A 207 -33.55 1.44 -5.43
CA ILE A 207 -34.50 1.93 -4.44
C ILE A 207 -34.19 1.25 -3.10
N MET A 208 -34.30 1.97 -1.99
CA MET A 208 -34.21 1.37 -0.66
C MET A 208 -35.60 0.82 -0.31
N THR A 209 -35.79 -0.50 -0.39
CA THR A 209 -37.09 -1.14 -0.15
C THR A 209 -37.28 -1.61 1.27
N ASP A 210 -36.20 -1.95 1.97
CA ASP A 210 -36.22 -2.33 3.38
C ASP A 210 -35.13 -1.63 4.19
N PRO A 211 -35.47 -0.75 5.15
CA PRO A 211 -34.48 -0.09 6.01
C PRO A 211 -33.99 -0.97 7.18
N CYS A 212 -34.55 -2.18 7.34
CA CYS A 212 -34.30 -3.10 8.44
C CYS A 212 -34.33 -4.55 7.93
N TRP A 213 -33.51 -4.84 6.93
CA TRP A 213 -33.44 -6.15 6.32
C TRP A 213 -33.16 -7.23 7.38
N GLY A 214 -33.95 -8.28 7.35
CA GLY A 214 -33.87 -9.40 8.29
C GLY A 214 -34.51 -9.16 9.66
N ASP A 215 -35.20 -8.04 9.90
CA ASP A 215 -35.80 -7.69 11.20
C ASP A 215 -34.80 -7.83 12.37
N VAL A 216 -33.54 -7.44 12.17
CA VAL A 216 -32.46 -7.65 13.14
C VAL A 216 -31.72 -6.36 13.47
N TYR A 217 -31.51 -6.13 14.76
CA TYR A 217 -30.62 -5.09 15.26
C TYR A 217 -29.26 -5.67 15.66
N GLU A 218 -28.19 -5.14 15.07
CA GLU A 218 -26.80 -5.40 15.47
C GLU A 218 -26.34 -4.39 16.55
N GLY A 219 -26.01 -4.91 17.73
CA GLY A 219 -25.23 -4.22 18.76
C GLY A 219 -23.74 -4.51 18.63
N LEU A 220 -22.99 -4.42 19.74
CA LEU A 220 -21.56 -4.79 19.73
C LEU A 220 -21.42 -6.31 19.79
N ASN A 221 -21.35 -6.97 18.62
CA ASN A 221 -21.37 -8.42 18.48
C ASN A 221 -22.50 -9.11 19.27
N THR A 222 -23.66 -8.45 19.32
CA THR A 222 -24.89 -8.95 19.93
C THR A 222 -26.05 -8.68 18.98
N TYR A 223 -26.97 -9.62 18.84
CA TYR A 223 -28.03 -9.52 17.83
C TYR A 223 -29.40 -9.61 18.50
N THR A 224 -30.25 -8.63 18.21
CA THR A 224 -31.65 -8.62 18.68
C THR A 224 -32.55 -8.92 17.49
N LEU A 225 -33.17 -10.09 17.49
CA LEU A 225 -34.07 -10.55 16.43
C LEU A 225 -35.47 -9.96 16.60
N ASN A 226 -36.20 -9.83 15.49
CA ASN A 226 -37.53 -9.22 15.41
C ASN A 226 -37.55 -7.76 15.90
N ASP A 227 -36.51 -7.00 15.55
CA ASP A 227 -36.34 -5.62 16.01
C ASP A 227 -35.99 -4.68 14.85
N CYS A 228 -36.88 -3.70 14.63
CA CYS A 228 -36.68 -2.55 13.74
C CYS A 228 -37.02 -1.22 14.43
N ASN A 229 -37.02 -1.20 15.77
CA ASN A 229 -37.49 -0.06 16.56
C ASN A 229 -36.50 0.41 17.64
N THR A 230 -35.40 -0.30 17.85
CA THR A 230 -34.30 0.13 18.74
C THR A 230 -33.80 1.52 18.33
N PRO A 231 -33.89 2.53 19.24
CA PRO A 231 -33.46 3.88 18.95
C PRO A 231 -31.94 3.97 18.79
N LEU A 232 -31.49 4.54 17.68
CA LEU A 232 -30.07 4.76 17.35
C LEU A 232 -29.48 5.98 18.10
N THR A 233 -29.79 6.12 19.39
CA THR A 233 -29.35 7.27 20.19
C THR A 233 -27.96 7.05 20.77
N ASN A 234 -26.99 7.89 20.39
CA ASN A 234 -25.59 7.89 20.89
C ASN A 234 -24.76 6.64 20.59
N LEU A 235 -25.25 5.72 19.76
CA LEU A 235 -24.47 4.60 19.27
C LEU A 235 -23.67 5.09 18.06
N ARG A 236 -22.34 4.95 18.13
CA ARG A 236 -21.48 5.18 16.97
C ARG A 236 -21.40 3.86 16.24
N HIS A 237 -21.72 3.83 14.94
CA HIS A 237 -21.42 2.67 14.10
C HIS A 237 -19.91 2.39 14.19
N THR A 238 -19.56 1.24 14.74
CA THR A 238 -18.16 0.86 15.00
C THR A 238 -17.55 0.25 13.73
N GLY A 239 -18.36 -0.28 12.82
CA GLY A 239 -17.99 -0.77 11.50
C GLY A 239 -18.27 -2.26 11.37
N SER A 240 -18.84 -2.68 10.24
CA SER A 240 -19.26 -4.07 10.00
C SER A 240 -18.96 -4.54 8.57
N SER A 241 -18.69 -5.83 8.40
CA SER A 241 -18.47 -6.48 7.10
C SER A 241 -19.62 -7.43 6.81
N ILE A 242 -20.13 -7.44 5.58
CA ILE A 242 -21.26 -8.29 5.18
C ILE A 242 -20.85 -9.16 4.00
N LEU A 243 -20.97 -10.48 4.17
CA LEU A 243 -21.03 -11.44 3.07
C LEU A 243 -22.43 -12.06 3.06
N ALA A 244 -23.12 -12.01 1.92
CA ALA A 244 -24.45 -12.59 1.76
C ALA A 244 -24.42 -13.79 0.82
N ILE A 245 -24.76 -14.99 1.33
CA ILE A 245 -24.75 -16.27 0.60
C ILE A 245 -25.92 -17.14 1.08
N ASP A 246 -26.38 -18.07 0.24
CA ASP A 246 -27.29 -19.14 0.66
C ASP A 246 -26.46 -20.22 1.37
N ILE A 247 -26.65 -20.42 2.67
CA ILE A 247 -25.83 -21.36 3.46
C ILE A 247 -26.53 -22.68 3.77
N ASP A 248 -27.86 -22.75 3.63
CA ASP A 248 -28.67 -23.91 3.99
C ASP A 248 -29.54 -24.46 2.85
N ASN A 249 -29.35 -23.93 1.65
CA ASN A 249 -29.92 -24.34 0.37
C ASN A 249 -31.44 -24.17 0.35
N ASP A 250 -31.93 -23.04 0.85
CA ASP A 250 -33.34 -22.65 0.77
C ASP A 250 -33.61 -21.52 -0.25
N ALA A 251 -32.56 -21.09 -0.95
CA ALA A 251 -32.50 -20.05 -1.96
C ALA A 251 -32.56 -18.61 -1.47
N ASP A 252 -32.85 -18.35 -0.19
CA ASP A 252 -32.69 -17.00 0.35
C ASP A 252 -31.22 -16.73 0.72
N LYS A 253 -30.88 -15.47 1.01
CA LYS A 253 -29.52 -15.10 1.42
C LYS A 253 -29.47 -15.07 2.94
N ASP A 254 -28.46 -15.74 3.50
CA ASP A 254 -27.97 -15.59 4.86
C ASP A 254 -26.84 -14.57 4.91
N LEU A 255 -26.51 -14.08 6.11
CA LEU A 255 -25.40 -13.14 6.30
C LEU A 255 -24.30 -13.74 7.15
N ILE A 256 -23.06 -13.56 6.70
CA ILE A 256 -21.86 -13.74 7.51
C ILE A 256 -21.33 -12.35 7.83
N LEU A 257 -21.36 -11.98 9.11
CA LEU A 257 -20.97 -10.67 9.61
C LEU A 257 -19.66 -10.71 10.40
N GLY A 258 -18.84 -9.69 10.21
CA GLY A 258 -17.76 -9.33 11.13
C GLY A 258 -17.98 -7.95 11.75
N ASP A 259 -17.55 -7.77 13.00
CA ASP A 259 -17.67 -6.53 13.78
C ASP A 259 -16.28 -6.00 14.15
N VAL A 260 -16.07 -4.69 14.03
CA VAL A 260 -14.77 -4.03 14.27
C VAL A 260 -14.06 -4.42 15.56
N SER A 261 -14.82 -4.71 16.62
CA SER A 261 -14.26 -4.90 17.97
C SER A 261 -14.07 -6.37 18.34
N TYR A 262 -14.35 -7.28 17.41
CA TYR A 262 -14.41 -8.72 17.68
C TYR A 262 -13.63 -9.52 16.65
N ASN A 263 -13.29 -10.73 17.02
CA ASN A 263 -12.41 -11.59 16.23
C ASN A 263 -13.15 -12.67 15.44
N ASN A 264 -14.42 -12.88 15.75
CA ASN A 264 -15.22 -13.97 15.21
C ASN A 264 -16.09 -13.50 14.05
N LEU A 265 -16.45 -14.45 13.19
CA LEU A 265 -17.53 -14.29 12.22
C LEU A 265 -18.85 -14.76 12.84
N ASN A 266 -19.94 -14.08 12.49
CA ASN A 266 -21.29 -14.38 12.96
C ASN A 266 -22.17 -14.72 11.77
N LEU A 267 -22.70 -15.95 11.74
CA LEU A 267 -23.67 -16.36 10.74
C LEU A 267 -25.08 -16.01 11.23
N LEU A 268 -25.81 -15.21 10.47
CA LEU A 268 -27.21 -14.87 10.69
C LEU A 268 -28.04 -15.61 9.63
N THR A 269 -28.84 -16.57 10.08
CA THR A 269 -29.68 -17.38 9.20
C THR A 269 -30.99 -16.69 8.90
N ASN A 270 -31.26 -16.42 7.62
CA ASN A 270 -32.54 -15.95 7.15
C ASN A 270 -33.51 -17.15 7.09
N GLY A 271 -34.66 -17.04 7.75
CA GLY A 271 -35.69 -18.09 7.74
C GLY A 271 -36.88 -17.73 6.87
N GLY A 272 -36.63 -16.89 5.85
CA GLY A 272 -37.63 -16.18 5.10
C GLY A 272 -37.79 -16.74 3.70
N SER A 273 -37.64 -15.85 2.71
CA SER A 273 -37.56 -16.16 1.29
C SER A 273 -36.77 -15.05 0.59
N PRO A 274 -36.39 -15.20 -0.68
CA PRO A 274 -35.67 -14.15 -1.41
C PRO A 274 -36.38 -12.78 -1.37
N GLY A 275 -37.72 -12.77 -1.45
CA GLY A 275 -38.51 -11.53 -1.38
C GLY A 275 -38.97 -11.11 0.02
N THR A 276 -38.61 -11.85 1.08
CA THR A 276 -38.98 -11.53 2.47
C THR A 276 -37.90 -12.00 3.44
N SER A 277 -37.17 -11.07 4.07
CA SER A 277 -36.12 -11.41 5.02
C SER A 277 -36.59 -11.46 6.47
N ILE A 278 -36.21 -12.49 7.23
CA ILE A 278 -36.35 -12.54 8.69
C ILE A 278 -35.22 -13.39 9.29
N ILE A 279 -34.33 -12.78 10.07
CA ILE A 279 -33.28 -13.52 10.76
C ILE A 279 -33.88 -14.32 11.91
N THR A 280 -33.72 -15.63 11.85
CA THR A 280 -34.29 -16.57 12.82
C THR A 280 -33.26 -17.17 13.77
N ASN A 281 -31.98 -17.16 13.38
CA ASN A 281 -30.90 -17.74 14.15
C ASN A 281 -29.59 -16.96 13.97
N VAL A 282 -28.74 -16.98 15.00
CA VAL A 282 -27.40 -16.41 14.96
C VAL A 282 -26.39 -17.42 15.53
N ASP A 283 -25.39 -17.78 14.74
CA ASP A 283 -24.25 -18.60 15.16
C ASP A 283 -22.97 -17.75 15.21
N GLN A 284 -22.51 -17.47 16.42
CA GLN A 284 -21.33 -16.65 16.68
C GLN A 284 -20.02 -17.46 16.67
N ASN A 285 -20.08 -18.78 16.46
CA ASN A 285 -18.90 -19.64 16.38
C ASN A 285 -18.65 -20.10 14.94
N PHE A 286 -19.07 -19.34 13.94
CA PHE A 286 -18.95 -19.72 12.54
C PHE A 286 -17.46 -19.78 12.09
N PRO A 287 -17.03 -20.76 11.29
CA PRO A 287 -17.78 -21.89 10.72
C PRO A 287 -17.70 -23.20 11.54
N SER A 288 -17.51 -23.16 12.85
CA SER A 288 -17.25 -24.34 13.71
C SER A 288 -18.44 -25.28 13.93
N ASN A 289 -19.56 -25.07 13.25
CA ASN A 289 -20.73 -25.95 13.36
C ASN A 289 -20.54 -27.29 12.61
N ASN A 290 -19.41 -27.48 11.92
CA ASN A 290 -18.96 -28.78 11.42
C ASN A 290 -17.95 -29.46 12.36
N THR A 291 -18.06 -30.78 12.57
CA THR A 291 -17.21 -31.55 13.51
C THR A 291 -15.71 -31.53 13.21
N ASN A 292 -15.29 -31.03 12.04
CA ASN A 292 -13.90 -31.07 11.55
C ASN A 292 -13.29 -29.68 11.28
N THR A 293 -13.79 -28.61 11.90
CA THR A 293 -13.25 -27.26 11.70
C THR A 293 -13.28 -26.43 12.98
N ILE A 294 -12.65 -25.26 12.94
CA ILE A 294 -12.63 -24.30 14.04
C ILE A 294 -13.30 -22.99 13.62
N ALA A 295 -13.84 -22.25 14.58
CA ALA A 295 -14.40 -20.93 14.35
C ALA A 295 -13.30 -19.98 13.86
N THR A 296 -13.66 -18.98 13.07
CA THR A 296 -12.73 -17.90 12.74
C THR A 296 -12.44 -17.11 14.02
N ASP A 297 -11.16 -16.87 14.30
CA ASP A 297 -10.69 -16.06 15.42
C ASP A 297 -9.46 -15.27 14.95
N ILE A 298 -9.72 -14.20 14.20
CA ILE A 298 -8.70 -13.31 13.64
C ILE A 298 -8.76 -12.01 14.42
N THR A 299 -7.62 -11.57 14.97
CA THR A 299 -7.64 -10.38 15.83
C THR A 299 -8.07 -9.13 15.06
N ALA A 300 -9.16 -8.52 15.57
CA ALA A 300 -9.80 -7.31 15.11
C ALA A 300 -10.43 -7.37 13.70
N PHE A 301 -11.76 -7.43 13.68
CA PHE A 301 -12.61 -7.16 12.53
C PHE A 301 -12.42 -8.08 11.33
N PRO A 302 -12.71 -9.39 11.41
CA PRO A 302 -12.65 -10.24 10.22
C PRO A 302 -13.69 -9.80 9.17
N ALA A 303 -13.35 -9.92 7.90
CA ALA A 303 -14.28 -9.93 6.78
C ALA A 303 -14.17 -11.25 6.04
N ALA A 304 -15.31 -11.72 5.52
CA ALA A 304 -15.43 -12.99 4.82
C ALA A 304 -15.56 -12.77 3.31
N PHE A 305 -14.96 -13.67 2.53
CA PHE A 305 -15.01 -13.71 1.06
C PHE A 305 -15.29 -15.14 0.60
N PHE A 306 -16.03 -15.31 -0.51
CA PHE A 306 -16.52 -16.60 -1.00
C PHE A 306 -16.15 -16.83 -2.47
N LEU A 307 -15.06 -17.57 -2.71
CA LEU A 307 -14.35 -17.66 -4.00
C LEU A 307 -13.85 -19.10 -4.24
N ASP A 308 -13.85 -19.59 -5.47
CA ASP A 308 -13.24 -20.90 -5.82
C ASP A 308 -11.72 -20.72 -5.95
N VAL A 309 -10.96 -21.11 -4.92
CA VAL A 309 -9.51 -20.88 -4.92
C VAL A 309 -8.70 -22.05 -5.45
N ASN A 310 -9.31 -23.23 -5.63
CA ASN A 310 -8.61 -24.47 -5.97
C ASN A 310 -9.05 -25.06 -7.33
N ASN A 311 -9.97 -24.39 -8.05
CA ASN A 311 -10.53 -24.81 -9.33
C ASN A 311 -11.27 -26.15 -9.27
N ASP A 312 -12.08 -26.37 -8.24
CA ASP A 312 -12.98 -27.54 -8.11
C ASP A 312 -14.46 -27.22 -8.39
N GLY A 313 -14.78 -25.95 -8.65
CA GLY A 313 -16.13 -25.44 -8.91
C GLY A 313 -16.94 -25.14 -7.65
N LEU A 314 -16.37 -25.37 -6.47
CA LEU A 314 -16.93 -24.99 -5.17
C LEU A 314 -16.23 -23.72 -4.68
N LYS A 315 -17.03 -22.78 -4.20
CA LYS A 315 -16.52 -21.56 -3.56
C LYS A 315 -16.13 -21.88 -2.12
N ASP A 316 -14.96 -21.41 -1.74
CA ASP A 316 -14.31 -21.56 -0.45
C ASP A 316 -14.46 -20.29 0.39
N LEU A 317 -14.38 -20.41 1.71
CA LEU A 317 -14.47 -19.27 2.63
C LEU A 317 -13.07 -18.78 2.96
N ILE A 318 -12.83 -17.48 2.76
CA ILE A 318 -11.61 -16.79 3.18
C ILE A 318 -11.99 -15.73 4.21
N ALA A 319 -11.27 -15.67 5.32
CA ALA A 319 -11.41 -14.62 6.32
C ALA A 319 -10.11 -13.82 6.45
N SER A 320 -10.21 -12.48 6.51
CA SER A 320 -9.06 -11.58 6.68
C SER A 320 -9.42 -10.36 7.51
N PRO A 321 -8.49 -9.71 8.24
CA PRO A 321 -8.78 -8.46 8.93
C PRO A 321 -9.33 -7.39 7.97
N ASN A 322 -10.30 -6.62 8.44
CA ASN A 322 -10.89 -5.47 7.77
C ASN A 322 -10.57 -4.19 8.55
N ILE A 323 -9.33 -4.04 8.99
CA ILE A 323 -8.85 -2.83 9.65
C ILE A 323 -7.41 -2.56 9.21
N ALA A 324 -7.07 -1.28 9.01
CA ALA A 324 -5.77 -0.89 8.47
C ALA A 324 -4.64 -0.81 9.52
N ASN A 325 -4.93 -1.04 10.81
CA ASN A 325 -3.93 -0.95 11.87
C ASN A 325 -4.28 -1.91 13.02
N ASN A 326 -3.24 -2.37 13.73
CA ASN A 326 -3.37 -3.17 14.95
C ASN A 326 -4.21 -4.45 14.79
N CYS A 327 -3.95 -5.17 13.70
CA CYS A 327 -4.56 -6.45 13.38
C CYS A 327 -3.50 -7.53 13.19
N GLU A 328 -3.96 -8.78 13.18
CA GLU A 328 -3.15 -9.93 12.77
C GLU A 328 -2.48 -9.67 11.40
N ASN A 329 -1.18 -9.99 11.30
CA ASN A 329 -0.35 -9.65 10.14
C ASN A 329 0.60 -10.78 9.71
N LYS A 330 0.47 -11.98 10.28
CA LYS A 330 1.26 -13.16 9.93
C LYS A 330 0.37 -14.36 9.56
N GLU A 331 -0.74 -14.50 10.26
CA GLU A 331 -1.80 -15.48 10.00
C GLU A 331 -3.11 -14.74 9.67
N SER A 332 -3.07 -13.84 8.69
CA SER A 332 -4.13 -12.86 8.42
C SER A 332 -5.08 -13.24 7.27
N LEU A 333 -4.88 -14.41 6.63
CA LEU A 333 -5.75 -14.92 5.57
C LEU A 333 -6.12 -16.39 5.85
N TRP A 334 -7.21 -16.60 6.59
CA TRP A 334 -7.67 -17.94 6.92
C TRP A 334 -8.52 -18.50 5.79
N LEU A 335 -8.05 -19.58 5.18
CA LEU A 335 -8.74 -20.28 4.11
C LEU A 335 -9.41 -21.55 4.65
N TYR A 336 -10.69 -21.68 4.40
CA TYR A 336 -11.50 -22.85 4.67
C TYR A 336 -12.01 -23.43 3.34
N LEU A 337 -11.60 -24.66 3.03
CA LEU A 337 -12.07 -25.34 1.83
C LEU A 337 -13.50 -25.84 2.02
N ASN A 338 -14.32 -25.72 0.98
CA ASN A 338 -15.70 -26.17 0.94
C ASN A 338 -15.82 -27.60 0.43
N GLY A 339 -16.25 -28.52 1.29
CA GLY A 339 -16.55 -29.91 0.91
C GLY A 339 -18.03 -30.20 0.59
N GLY A 340 -18.88 -29.16 0.52
CA GLY A 340 -20.32 -29.24 0.34
C GLY A 340 -20.77 -28.77 -1.05
N SER A 341 -21.73 -27.84 -1.10
CA SER A 341 -22.11 -27.10 -2.32
C SER A 341 -21.95 -25.59 -2.11
N ASN A 342 -22.14 -24.79 -3.15
CA ASN A 342 -22.12 -23.32 -3.05
C ASN A 342 -23.33 -22.74 -2.32
N THR A 343 -24.39 -23.53 -2.14
CA THR A 343 -25.63 -23.18 -1.44
C THR A 343 -25.80 -23.92 -0.11
N ALA A 344 -24.92 -24.87 0.21
CA ALA A 344 -24.88 -25.59 1.48
C ALA A 344 -23.42 -25.98 1.78
N PRO A 345 -22.55 -24.98 2.06
CA PRO A 345 -21.13 -25.22 2.17
C PRO A 345 -20.77 -26.00 3.43
N VAL A 346 -19.69 -26.77 3.33
CA VAL A 346 -19.10 -27.53 4.45
C VAL A 346 -17.64 -27.12 4.58
N PHE A 347 -17.39 -26.10 5.39
CA PHE A 347 -16.07 -25.50 5.54
C PHE A 347 -15.14 -26.31 6.44
N SER A 348 -13.90 -26.52 5.99
CA SER A 348 -12.81 -27.11 6.77
C SER A 348 -11.55 -26.25 6.67
N LEU A 349 -10.99 -25.85 7.81
CA LEU A 349 -9.78 -25.02 7.84
C LEU A 349 -8.64 -25.72 7.09
N HIS A 350 -8.11 -25.06 6.07
CA HIS A 350 -6.98 -25.53 5.29
C HIS A 350 -5.67 -24.89 5.76
N GLN A 351 -5.64 -23.57 5.88
CA GLN A 351 -4.48 -22.79 6.32
C GLN A 351 -4.88 -21.40 6.83
N LYS A 352 -3.98 -20.73 7.55
CA LYS A 352 -4.24 -19.42 8.18
C LYS A 352 -3.51 -18.24 7.53
N ASN A 353 -2.58 -18.54 6.63
CA ASN A 353 -1.68 -17.60 5.99
C ASN A 353 -1.75 -17.77 4.46
N PHE A 354 -2.96 -17.91 3.92
CA PHE A 354 -3.17 -18.07 2.48
C PHE A 354 -2.55 -16.92 1.69
N LEU A 355 -1.80 -17.26 0.65
CA LEU A 355 -0.92 -16.39 -0.15
C LEU A 355 0.33 -15.91 0.61
N GLN A 356 0.21 -15.54 1.90
CA GLN A 356 1.32 -15.08 2.74
C GLN A 356 2.47 -16.09 2.81
N ASP A 357 2.14 -17.38 2.88
CA ASP A 357 3.09 -18.51 2.87
C ASP A 357 4.04 -18.52 1.65
N ASN A 358 3.64 -17.85 0.56
CA ASN A 358 4.37 -17.78 -0.68
C ASN A 358 5.08 -16.43 -0.91
N THR A 359 5.19 -15.58 0.11
CA THR A 359 5.74 -14.22 0.00
C THR A 359 6.88 -13.97 1.01
N LEU A 360 7.65 -12.89 0.82
CA LEU A 360 8.43 -12.31 1.91
C LEU A 360 7.54 -11.32 2.65
N ASP A 361 7.14 -11.71 3.85
CA ASP A 361 6.29 -10.90 4.72
C ASP A 361 6.89 -10.89 6.13
N PHE A 362 7.25 -9.70 6.59
CA PHE A 362 7.85 -9.47 7.89
C PHE A 362 6.86 -8.83 8.88
N GLY A 363 5.55 -9.03 8.69
CA GLY A 363 4.49 -8.51 9.55
C GLY A 363 4.05 -7.10 9.14
N ALA A 364 4.09 -6.13 10.04
CA ALA A 364 3.80 -4.73 9.68
C ALA A 364 5.11 -3.99 9.41
N GLY A 365 5.13 -3.16 8.37
CA GLY A 365 6.23 -2.24 8.02
C GLY A 365 7.54 -2.95 7.67
N ALA A 366 8.07 -2.81 6.44
CA ALA A 366 9.40 -3.32 6.09
C ALA A 366 10.41 -2.18 5.91
N TYR A 367 11.62 -2.33 6.46
CA TYR A 367 12.69 -1.34 6.47
C TYR A 367 14.00 -1.98 5.99
N PRO A 368 14.16 -2.22 4.68
CA PRO A 368 15.30 -2.94 4.13
C PRO A 368 16.53 -2.04 3.96
N LEU A 369 17.70 -2.64 4.14
CA LEU A 369 18.99 -2.12 3.72
C LEU A 369 19.87 -3.20 3.12
N PHE A 370 20.72 -2.79 2.19
CA PHE A 370 21.79 -3.62 1.67
C PHE A 370 23.02 -3.54 2.56
N TYR A 371 23.56 -4.70 2.94
CA TYR A 371 24.71 -4.81 3.82
C TYR A 371 25.37 -6.18 3.60
N ASP A 372 26.70 -6.24 3.54
CA ASP A 372 27.46 -7.51 3.43
C ASP A 372 27.62 -8.11 4.85
N TYR A 373 26.67 -8.94 5.28
CA TYR A 373 26.61 -9.38 6.69
C TYR A 373 27.60 -10.50 7.00
N ASN A 374 28.04 -11.23 5.98
CA ASN A 374 28.93 -12.39 6.12
C ASN A 374 30.38 -12.12 5.64
N SER A 375 30.65 -10.90 5.15
CA SER A 375 31.95 -10.46 4.61
C SER A 375 32.41 -11.26 3.38
N ASP A 376 31.49 -11.76 2.56
CA ASP A 376 31.81 -12.52 1.36
C ASP A 376 31.94 -11.66 0.08
N GLY A 377 31.63 -10.36 0.19
CA GLY A 377 31.70 -9.39 -0.90
C GLY A 377 30.43 -9.31 -1.75
N LEU A 378 29.36 -10.02 -1.40
CA LEU A 378 28.02 -9.86 -1.95
C LEU A 378 27.19 -8.99 -1.01
N LEU A 379 26.36 -8.12 -1.58
CA LEU A 379 25.40 -7.36 -0.78
C LEU A 379 24.21 -8.25 -0.43
N ASP A 380 23.98 -8.42 0.86
CA ASP A 380 22.81 -9.09 1.43
C ASP A 380 21.72 -8.08 1.79
N ILE A 381 20.57 -8.56 2.24
CA ILE A 381 19.47 -7.72 2.73
C ILE A 381 19.30 -7.94 4.23
N ILE A 382 19.42 -6.86 4.98
CA ILE A 382 18.93 -6.78 6.37
C ILE A 382 17.61 -6.03 6.33
N CYS A 383 16.56 -6.57 6.94
CA CYS A 383 15.26 -5.94 6.97
C CYS A 383 14.74 -5.81 8.39
N GLY A 384 14.68 -4.57 8.90
CA GLY A 384 13.89 -4.28 10.09
C GLY A 384 12.42 -4.15 9.78
N ASN A 385 11.58 -4.17 10.81
CA ASN A 385 10.14 -4.04 10.64
C ASN A 385 9.45 -3.18 11.71
N PHE A 386 8.18 -2.80 11.47
CA PHE A 386 7.34 -2.29 12.55
C PHE A 386 7.06 -3.38 13.58
N GLY A 387 6.74 -4.59 13.10
CA GLY A 387 6.71 -5.76 13.95
C GLY A 387 5.60 -6.74 13.62
N TYR A 388 5.72 -7.93 14.19
CA TYR A 388 4.67 -8.93 14.17
C TYR A 388 3.63 -8.60 15.24
N PHE A 389 2.37 -8.73 14.88
CA PHE A 389 1.26 -8.50 15.80
C PHE A 389 1.28 -9.55 16.93
N ASN A 390 1.09 -9.10 18.16
CA ASN A 390 1.04 -9.97 19.33
C ASN A 390 0.07 -9.41 20.38
N GLY A 391 -1.16 -9.89 20.38
CA GLY A 391 -2.13 -9.62 21.46
C GLY A 391 -2.49 -8.14 21.65
N GLY A 392 -2.43 -7.32 20.60
CA GLY A 392 -2.72 -5.88 20.64
C GLY A 392 -1.48 -4.99 20.65
N ASP A 393 -0.30 -5.58 20.78
CA ASP A 393 1.00 -4.92 20.64
C ASP A 393 1.73 -5.42 19.38
N HIS A 394 2.90 -4.85 19.09
CA HIS A 394 3.79 -5.31 18.02
C HIS A 394 5.19 -5.57 18.56
N VAL A 395 5.86 -6.60 18.05
CA VAL A 395 7.24 -6.91 18.38
C VAL A 395 8.09 -6.78 17.11
N GLY A 396 9.02 -5.82 17.13
CA GLY A 396 9.98 -5.58 16.07
C GLY A 396 11.07 -6.64 16.03
N GLN A 397 11.49 -7.01 14.83
CA GLN A 397 12.51 -8.01 14.52
C GLN A 397 13.38 -7.54 13.36
N LEU A 398 14.57 -8.13 13.22
CA LEU A 398 15.42 -7.98 12.05
C LEU A 398 15.52 -9.32 11.31
N ALA A 399 15.23 -9.31 10.01
CA ALA A 399 15.46 -10.45 9.14
C ALA A 399 16.76 -10.30 8.34
N VAL A 400 17.40 -11.42 8.00
CA VAL A 400 18.61 -11.51 7.18
C VAL A 400 18.34 -12.39 5.97
N LEU A 401 18.52 -11.82 4.77
CA LEU A 401 18.48 -12.56 3.52
C LEU A 401 19.88 -12.54 2.88
N GLU A 402 20.54 -13.68 2.91
CA GLU A 402 21.87 -13.90 2.34
C GLU A 402 21.79 -13.95 0.81
N ASN A 403 22.66 -13.21 0.13
CA ASN A 403 22.82 -13.25 -1.31
C ASN A 403 23.62 -14.47 -1.73
N THR A 404 22.92 -15.58 -1.89
CA THR A 404 23.43 -16.86 -2.42
C THR A 404 23.72 -16.86 -3.94
N GLY A 405 23.60 -15.72 -4.60
CA GLY A 405 23.78 -15.57 -6.04
C GLY A 405 25.22 -15.25 -6.45
N THR A 406 25.38 -14.27 -7.35
CA THR A 406 26.67 -13.74 -7.79
C THR A 406 26.59 -12.23 -7.92
N THR A 407 27.74 -11.57 -8.06
CA THR A 407 27.82 -10.10 -8.29
C THR A 407 27.11 -9.60 -9.55
N ASN A 408 26.78 -10.48 -10.51
CA ASN A 408 26.05 -10.08 -11.73
C ASN A 408 24.60 -10.59 -11.76
N GLN A 409 24.22 -11.42 -10.79
CA GLN A 409 22.89 -12.02 -10.71
C GLN A 409 22.63 -12.42 -9.27
N ALA A 410 22.00 -11.52 -8.52
CA ALA A 410 21.63 -11.76 -7.13
C ALA A 410 20.55 -12.85 -7.01
N ALA A 411 20.62 -13.61 -5.93
CA ALA A 411 19.61 -14.58 -5.52
C ALA A 411 19.68 -14.71 -4.00
N PHE A 412 18.54 -14.71 -3.31
CA PHE A 412 18.53 -14.58 -1.86
C PHE A 412 18.06 -15.86 -1.16
N THR A 413 18.52 -16.07 0.07
CA THR A 413 17.98 -17.06 1.00
C THR A 413 17.71 -16.38 2.34
N LEU A 414 16.48 -16.44 2.83
CA LEU A 414 16.15 -16.02 4.20
C LEU A 414 16.84 -16.99 5.17
N VAL A 415 17.80 -16.49 5.96
CA VAL A 415 18.60 -17.32 6.88
C VAL A 415 18.22 -17.12 8.35
N GLU A 416 17.65 -15.97 8.70
CA GLU A 416 17.24 -15.61 10.06
C GLU A 416 16.08 -14.60 9.98
N ASP A 417 15.05 -14.73 10.80
CA ASP A 417 13.91 -13.80 10.88
C ASP A 417 13.86 -13.00 12.20
N ASP A 418 14.72 -13.32 13.17
CA ASP A 418 14.92 -12.58 14.44
C ASP A 418 16.42 -12.45 14.78
N PHE A 419 17.15 -11.76 13.91
CA PHE A 419 18.57 -11.52 14.08
C PHE A 419 18.89 -10.77 15.38
N ALA A 420 19.96 -11.20 16.05
CA ALA A 420 20.35 -10.77 17.39
C ALA A 420 19.30 -11.05 18.49
N ASN A 421 18.31 -11.91 18.23
CA ASN A 421 17.25 -12.29 19.17
C ASN A 421 16.49 -11.06 19.71
N LEU A 422 16.24 -10.09 18.82
CA LEU A 422 15.67 -8.78 19.15
C LEU A 422 14.27 -8.88 19.73
N SER A 423 13.47 -9.84 19.25
CA SER A 423 12.10 -10.06 19.75
C SER A 423 12.01 -10.31 21.25
N ASN A 424 13.13 -10.70 21.89
CA ASN A 424 13.21 -11.03 23.31
C ASN A 424 13.94 -9.97 24.15
N LEU A 425 14.53 -8.95 23.53
CA LEU A 425 15.29 -7.93 24.25
C LEU A 425 14.36 -6.83 24.80
N PRO A 426 14.43 -6.49 26.10
CA PRO A 426 13.57 -5.45 26.70
C PRO A 426 14.11 -4.05 26.40
N LEU A 427 14.10 -3.67 25.11
CA LEU A 427 14.63 -2.40 24.64
C LEU A 427 13.79 -1.21 25.14
N ASN A 428 12.48 -1.39 25.37
CA ASN A 428 11.69 -0.40 26.10
C ASN A 428 12.04 -0.49 27.59
N THR A 429 12.96 0.37 28.03
CA THR A 429 13.46 0.38 29.42
C THR A 429 12.42 0.76 30.47
N LEU A 430 11.34 1.46 30.08
CA LEU A 430 10.30 1.90 31.00
C LEU A 430 9.33 0.76 31.33
N LEU A 431 8.90 0.02 30.31
CA LEU A 431 7.95 -1.07 30.42
C LEU A 431 8.63 -2.45 30.56
N ASN A 432 9.94 -2.52 30.28
CA ASN A 432 10.74 -3.74 30.28
C ASN A 432 10.16 -4.81 29.35
N ILE A 433 9.86 -4.40 28.11
CA ILE A 433 9.30 -5.23 27.04
C ILE A 433 10.06 -4.99 25.72
N PRO A 434 9.92 -5.89 24.73
CA PRO A 434 10.38 -5.64 23.37
C PRO A 434 9.76 -4.39 22.75
N VAL A 435 10.46 -3.81 21.77
CA VAL A 435 10.01 -2.61 21.05
C VAL A 435 9.45 -2.97 19.68
N ALA A 436 8.60 -2.09 19.16
CA ALA A 436 8.19 -2.09 17.75
C ALA A 436 9.08 -1.12 16.94
N GLY A 437 9.00 -1.18 15.61
CA GLY A 437 9.57 -0.15 14.74
C GLY A 437 11.09 -0.17 14.64
N VAL A 438 11.70 -1.35 14.59
CA VAL A 438 13.16 -1.50 14.62
C VAL A 438 13.80 -1.14 13.27
N SER A 439 14.70 -0.15 13.25
CA SER A 439 15.34 0.35 12.04
C SER A 439 16.87 0.41 12.25
N PRO A 440 17.65 -0.47 11.62
CA PRO A 440 19.10 -0.55 11.85
C PRO A 440 19.89 0.36 10.89
N THR A 441 21.09 0.73 11.32
CA THR A 441 22.18 1.24 10.48
C THR A 441 23.49 0.65 10.97
N PHE A 442 24.43 0.41 10.06
CA PHE A 442 25.72 -0.20 10.37
C PHE A 442 26.89 0.77 10.13
N GLY A 443 27.98 0.56 10.85
CA GLY A 443 29.24 1.26 10.66
C GLY A 443 30.20 1.08 11.84
N ASP A 444 31.50 1.09 11.59
CA ASP A 444 32.55 1.04 12.61
C ASP A 444 32.51 2.28 13.53
N LEU A 445 32.13 2.08 14.81
CA LEU A 445 31.97 3.15 15.81
C LEU A 445 33.04 3.11 16.92
N ASP A 446 33.82 2.03 17.00
CA ASP A 446 34.84 1.80 18.02
C ASP A 446 36.26 1.59 17.46
N GLY A 447 36.40 1.64 16.13
CA GLY A 447 37.64 1.69 15.37
C GLY A 447 38.37 0.35 15.30
N ASP A 448 37.70 -0.77 15.56
CA ASP A 448 38.30 -2.10 15.55
C ASP A 448 38.29 -2.77 14.15
N GLY A 449 37.63 -2.13 13.19
CA GLY A 449 37.58 -2.53 11.79
C GLY A 449 36.46 -3.53 11.46
N ASP A 450 35.53 -3.79 12.38
CA ASP A 450 34.22 -4.33 12.07
C ASP A 450 33.10 -3.29 12.29
N ASP A 451 31.98 -3.49 11.60
CA ASP A 451 30.87 -2.55 11.64
C ASP A 451 29.93 -2.91 12.79
N ASP A 452 29.65 -1.93 13.64
CA ASP A 452 28.65 -1.98 14.71
C ASP A 452 27.24 -1.68 14.19
N MET A 453 26.23 -1.81 15.06
CA MET A 453 24.85 -1.45 14.72
C MET A 453 24.25 -0.40 15.69
N ILE A 454 23.68 0.66 15.12
CA ILE A 454 22.71 1.51 15.81
C ILE A 454 21.30 1.11 15.35
N LEU A 455 20.43 0.81 16.32
CA LEU A 455 19.04 0.45 16.08
C LEU A 455 18.11 1.55 16.61
N GLY A 456 17.28 2.13 15.74
CA GLY A 456 16.18 3.00 16.14
C GLY A 456 14.88 2.24 16.37
N ASP A 457 13.99 2.78 17.21
CA ASP A 457 12.68 2.17 17.53
C ASP A 457 11.47 3.11 17.33
N ALA A 458 10.25 2.56 17.46
CA ALA A 458 8.99 3.30 17.37
C ALA A 458 8.81 4.34 18.49
N ASP A 459 9.43 4.14 19.64
CA ASP A 459 9.42 5.05 20.80
C ASP A 459 10.42 6.21 20.64
N GLY A 460 11.10 6.30 19.51
CA GLY A 460 12.02 7.39 19.16
C GLY A 460 13.40 7.26 19.83
N LYS A 461 13.75 6.07 20.35
CA LYS A 461 15.02 5.78 21.01
C LYS A 461 16.00 5.12 20.05
N LEU A 462 17.27 5.14 20.47
CA LEU A 462 18.36 4.44 19.80
C LEU A 462 19.00 3.42 20.75
N HIS A 463 19.48 2.31 20.20
CA HIS A 463 20.18 1.25 20.93
C HIS A 463 21.46 0.91 20.17
N TYR A 464 22.55 0.68 20.91
CA TYR A 464 23.85 0.36 20.33
C TYR A 464 24.19 -1.10 20.58
N PHE A 465 24.53 -1.79 19.50
CA PHE A 465 24.98 -3.16 19.48
C PHE A 465 26.42 -3.19 18.98
N GLU A 466 27.28 -3.80 19.78
CA GLU A 466 28.69 -4.04 19.45
C GLU A 466 28.77 -5.32 18.62
N ASN A 467 29.49 -5.27 17.50
CA ASN A 467 29.82 -6.47 16.75
C ASN A 467 31.04 -7.15 17.39
N SER A 468 30.86 -8.39 17.86
CA SER A 468 31.93 -9.13 18.54
C SER A 468 32.62 -10.15 17.65
N ALA A 469 32.32 -10.17 16.34
CA ALA A 469 32.83 -11.19 15.42
C ALA A 469 34.28 -10.92 14.98
N GLY A 470 34.70 -9.65 14.99
CA GLY A 470 35.97 -9.19 14.44
C GLY A 470 35.93 -9.09 12.91
N SER A 471 36.74 -8.15 12.38
CA SER A 471 36.78 -7.81 10.96
C SER A 471 36.86 -9.03 10.01
N GLY A 472 35.96 -9.05 9.01
CA GLY A 472 35.91 -10.08 7.97
C GLY A 472 35.22 -11.39 8.36
N ASN A 473 34.53 -11.43 9.51
CA ASN A 473 33.69 -12.56 9.91
C ASN A 473 32.20 -12.18 9.85
N PRO A 474 31.29 -13.17 9.73
CA PRO A 474 29.87 -12.89 9.83
C PRO A 474 29.52 -12.19 11.14
N ILE A 475 28.77 -11.08 11.03
CA ILE A 475 28.50 -10.18 12.15
C ILE A 475 27.84 -10.91 13.33
N GLN A 476 28.29 -10.59 14.55
CA GLN A 476 27.70 -11.09 15.79
C GLN A 476 27.34 -9.92 16.69
N MET A 477 26.09 -9.48 16.60
CA MET A 477 25.59 -8.31 17.31
C MET A 477 25.21 -8.64 18.76
N ASN A 478 25.79 -7.92 19.71
CA ASN A 478 25.43 -7.99 21.12
C ASN A 478 24.97 -6.63 21.62
N LEU A 479 23.87 -6.57 22.36
CA LEU A 479 23.41 -5.33 22.96
C LEU A 479 24.48 -4.80 23.94
N HIS A 480 25.15 -3.71 23.57
CA HIS A 480 26.15 -3.07 24.40
C HIS A 480 25.52 -1.94 25.23
N THR A 481 24.65 -1.12 24.63
CA THR A 481 24.00 -0.01 25.35
C THR A 481 22.56 0.18 24.92
N ASN A 482 21.66 0.08 25.91
CA ASN A 482 20.26 0.43 25.75
C ASN A 482 20.07 1.96 25.90
N ASN A 483 19.20 2.56 25.07
CA ASN A 483 18.93 4.00 25.06
C ASN A 483 20.22 4.83 24.88
N TYR A 484 20.94 4.56 23.79
CA TYR A 484 22.24 5.12 23.46
C TYR A 484 22.20 6.65 23.48
N PHE A 485 23.12 7.25 24.26
CA PHE A 485 23.17 8.70 24.56
C PHE A 485 21.89 9.33 25.15
N ASN A 486 20.87 8.53 25.53
CA ASN A 486 19.53 9.00 25.88
C ASN A 486 18.89 9.90 24.80
N ILE A 487 19.21 9.65 23.53
CA ILE A 487 18.60 10.37 22.40
C ILE A 487 17.12 9.99 22.32
N ASP A 488 16.28 11.01 22.18
CA ASP A 488 14.84 10.88 22.02
C ASP A 488 14.39 11.80 20.90
N VAL A 489 13.97 11.22 19.78
CA VAL A 489 13.52 11.98 18.61
C VAL A 489 11.99 12.15 18.57
N GLY A 490 11.29 11.74 19.63
CA GLY A 490 9.84 11.67 19.71
C GLY A 490 9.33 10.28 19.39
N GLN A 491 9.13 9.96 18.11
CA GLN A 491 8.61 8.66 17.68
C GLN A 491 9.21 8.24 16.33
N TYR A 492 9.34 6.93 16.12
CA TYR A 492 9.79 6.28 14.88
C TYR A 492 11.20 6.72 14.45
N ALA A 493 12.21 6.46 15.28
CA ALA A 493 13.60 6.75 14.94
C ALA A 493 14.08 5.88 13.77
N ALA A 494 14.51 6.52 12.68
CA ALA A 494 15.12 5.88 11.52
C ALA A 494 16.55 6.42 11.32
N PRO A 495 17.56 5.84 11.99
CA PRO A 495 18.94 6.31 11.96
C PRO A 495 19.65 5.90 10.66
N VAL A 496 20.63 6.72 10.25
CA VAL A 496 21.61 6.44 9.19
C VAL A 496 22.97 7.00 9.61
N LEU A 497 24.00 6.17 9.50
CA LEU A 497 25.39 6.59 9.66
C LEU A 497 25.98 7.04 8.31
N TRP A 498 26.59 8.21 8.27
CA TRP A 498 27.23 8.77 7.07
C TRP A 498 28.25 9.85 7.44
N ASP A 499 29.44 9.86 6.84
CA ASP A 499 30.39 10.97 6.98
C ASP A 499 29.92 12.18 6.12
N LEU A 500 29.18 13.10 6.74
CA LEU A 500 28.58 14.25 6.05
C LEU A 500 29.51 15.46 6.02
N ASN A 501 30.36 15.60 7.03
CA ASN A 501 31.25 16.75 7.18
C ASN A 501 32.65 16.51 6.55
N GLN A 502 32.92 15.29 6.09
CA GLN A 502 34.15 14.83 5.43
C GLN A 502 35.38 14.84 6.36
N ASP A 503 35.18 14.56 7.65
CA ASP A 503 36.26 14.43 8.64
C ASP A 503 36.73 12.98 8.86
N ASN A 504 36.15 12.02 8.14
CA ASN A 504 36.35 10.57 8.27
C ASN A 504 35.81 9.97 9.57
N LEU A 505 34.87 10.65 10.23
CA LEU A 505 34.05 10.08 11.29
C LEU A 505 32.61 9.91 10.78
N LEU A 506 31.99 8.79 11.10
CA LEU A 506 30.58 8.58 10.77
C LEU A 506 29.72 9.50 11.64
N ASP A 507 28.98 10.41 11.00
CA ASP A 507 27.95 11.20 11.66
C ASP A 507 26.62 10.44 11.67
N LEU A 508 25.69 10.85 12.53
CA LEU A 508 24.36 10.24 12.65
C LEU A 508 23.27 11.19 12.15
N VAL A 509 22.46 10.73 11.19
CA VAL A 509 21.23 11.39 10.76
C VAL A 509 20.05 10.54 11.18
N ILE A 510 18.98 11.16 11.69
CA ILE A 510 17.80 10.43 12.17
C ILE A 510 16.55 11.00 11.54
N GLY A 511 15.80 10.16 10.82
CA GLY A 511 14.43 10.44 10.45
C GLY A 511 13.43 10.11 11.56
N LYS A 512 12.27 10.74 11.55
CA LYS A 512 11.22 10.57 12.58
C LYS A 512 9.80 10.75 12.06
N LEU A 513 8.82 10.53 12.94
CA LEU A 513 7.39 10.66 12.66
C LEU A 513 7.00 11.98 11.95
N THR A 514 7.56 13.12 12.35
CA THR A 514 7.18 14.45 11.85
C THR A 514 7.67 14.75 10.43
N GLY A 515 8.51 13.90 9.85
CA GLY A 515 8.96 14.00 8.46
C GLY A 515 10.16 14.92 8.21
N ASP A 516 10.70 15.55 9.24
CA ASP A 516 11.98 16.27 9.25
C ASP A 516 13.13 15.36 9.74
N LEU A 517 14.36 15.78 9.45
CA LEU A 517 15.58 15.05 9.83
C LEU A 517 16.31 15.77 10.97
N LEU A 518 16.93 14.97 11.85
CA LEU A 518 17.91 15.42 12.83
C LEU A 518 19.32 15.07 12.35
N TYR A 519 20.30 15.91 12.66
CA TYR A 519 21.71 15.64 12.41
C TYR A 519 22.52 15.75 13.69
N LEU A 520 23.35 14.74 13.94
CA LEU A 520 24.20 14.62 15.10
C LEU A 520 25.64 14.36 14.59
N PRO A 521 26.49 15.40 14.49
CA PRO A 521 27.88 15.20 14.10
C PRO A 521 28.60 14.37 15.15
N ASN A 522 29.52 13.52 14.72
CA ASN A 522 30.39 12.77 15.62
C ASN A 522 31.50 13.68 16.14
N SER A 523 31.36 14.15 17.38
CA SER A 523 32.34 15.02 18.03
C SER A 523 33.49 14.27 18.73
N GLY A 524 33.50 12.94 18.60
CA GLY A 524 34.42 12.03 19.27
C GLY A 524 35.68 11.72 18.45
N THR A 525 36.04 10.44 18.45
CA THR A 525 37.15 9.89 17.67
C THR A 525 36.69 8.67 16.89
N ASN A 526 37.50 8.18 15.96
CA ASN A 526 37.22 6.94 15.23
C ASN A 526 37.08 5.72 16.16
N THR A 527 37.70 5.74 17.35
CA THR A 527 37.56 4.64 18.32
C THR A 527 36.49 4.86 19.38
N THR A 528 35.80 6.00 19.36
CA THR A 528 34.80 6.36 20.38
C THR A 528 33.91 7.45 19.80
N ALA A 529 32.81 7.05 19.18
CA ALA A 529 31.81 7.99 18.67
C ALA A 529 31.15 8.79 19.81
N ILE A 530 30.89 10.09 19.56
CA ILE A 530 30.16 10.97 20.49
C ILE A 530 29.09 11.74 19.74
N PHE A 531 27.82 11.50 20.07
CA PHE A 531 26.65 12.17 19.49
C PHE A 531 25.95 13.08 20.50
N ASP A 532 26.64 14.14 20.93
CA ASP A 532 26.19 15.03 22.01
C ASP A 532 25.52 16.34 21.53
N THR A 533 25.56 16.58 20.22
CA THR A 533 25.01 17.78 19.58
C THR A 533 23.88 17.39 18.64
N ILE A 534 22.68 17.95 18.85
CA ILE A 534 21.50 17.69 18.00
C ILE A 534 21.15 18.95 17.21
N ILE A 535 21.23 18.84 15.89
CA ILE A 535 20.78 19.87 14.94
C ILE A 535 19.41 19.44 14.41
N ASN A 536 18.40 20.27 14.67
CA ASN A 536 17.03 20.06 14.20
C ASN A 536 16.84 20.64 12.79
N ASP A 537 15.76 20.22 12.12
CA ASP A 537 15.37 20.71 10.79
C ASP A 537 16.50 20.60 9.75
N PHE A 538 17.25 19.49 9.80
CA PHE A 538 18.46 19.31 9.02
C PHE A 538 18.18 19.39 7.53
N GLY A 539 18.91 20.28 6.84
CA GLY A 539 18.71 20.55 5.41
C GLY A 539 17.36 21.17 5.05
N GLN A 540 16.52 21.55 6.03
CA GLN A 540 15.11 21.89 5.82
C GLN A 540 14.33 20.80 5.06
N VAL A 541 14.75 19.53 5.23
CA VAL A 541 14.03 18.38 4.68
C VAL A 541 12.70 18.26 5.39
N HIS A 542 11.62 18.12 4.62
CA HIS A 542 10.29 17.93 5.16
C HIS A 542 9.43 17.11 4.20
N VAL A 543 9.13 15.88 4.57
CA VAL A 543 8.34 14.94 3.75
C VAL A 543 6.96 14.64 4.34
N ALA A 544 6.46 15.52 5.22
CA ALA A 544 5.18 15.31 5.88
C ALA A 544 4.00 15.51 4.94
N ASN A 545 2.97 14.70 5.16
CA ASN A 545 1.66 14.89 4.58
C ASN A 545 1.02 16.17 5.11
N LEU A 546 0.71 17.10 4.20
CA LEU A 546 0.17 18.43 4.52
C LEU A 546 -1.14 18.40 5.33
N PHE A 547 -1.89 17.29 5.30
CA PHE A 547 -3.17 17.14 5.99
C PHE A 547 -3.04 16.43 7.34
N ALA A 548 -2.18 15.42 7.44
CA ALA A 548 -2.02 14.60 8.64
C ALA A 548 -0.96 15.14 9.61
N GLY A 549 0.02 15.91 9.12
CA GLY A 549 1.14 16.42 9.92
C GLY A 549 2.19 15.37 10.28
N TYR A 550 2.10 14.17 9.70
CA TYR A 550 3.08 13.08 9.84
C TYR A 550 3.80 12.84 8.51
N GLY A 551 5.07 12.46 8.58
CA GLY A 551 5.91 12.20 7.41
C GLY A 551 6.70 10.90 7.45
N TYR A 552 6.95 10.30 8.63
CA TYR A 552 7.68 9.02 8.75
C TYR A 552 8.96 9.00 7.91
N SER A 553 9.78 10.03 8.01
CA SER A 553 10.95 10.20 7.13
C SER A 553 11.93 9.06 7.32
N ARG A 554 12.33 8.40 6.23
CA ARG A 554 13.37 7.36 6.23
C ARG A 554 14.50 7.76 5.28
N PRO A 555 15.58 8.38 5.79
CA PRO A 555 16.66 8.87 4.94
C PRO A 555 17.50 7.71 4.38
N TYR A 556 18.09 7.92 3.21
CA TYR A 556 19.09 7.05 2.58
C TYR A 556 20.07 7.92 1.80
N PHE A 557 21.33 7.94 2.22
CA PHE A 557 22.39 8.71 1.56
C PHE A 557 23.15 7.86 0.54
N TYR A 558 23.57 8.49 -0.55
CA TYR A 558 24.43 7.86 -1.56
C TYR A 558 25.27 8.91 -2.29
N THR A 559 26.34 8.46 -2.93
CA THR A 559 27.22 9.34 -3.71
C THR A 559 26.93 9.23 -5.21
N GLU A 560 26.69 10.35 -5.87
CA GLU A 560 26.46 10.43 -7.31
C GLU A 560 27.37 11.53 -7.88
N ASN A 561 28.23 11.21 -8.85
CA ASN A 561 29.17 12.17 -9.44
C ASN A 561 30.03 12.94 -8.40
N ASN A 562 30.51 12.25 -7.35
CA ASN A 562 31.25 12.81 -6.21
C ASN A 562 30.48 13.86 -5.39
N ALA A 563 29.14 13.84 -5.44
CA ALA A 563 28.30 14.67 -4.60
C ALA A 563 27.34 13.80 -3.78
N THR A 564 27.19 14.13 -2.51
CA THR A 564 26.24 13.47 -1.61
C THR A 564 24.82 13.79 -2.06
N GLN A 565 24.02 12.74 -2.20
CA GLN A 565 22.59 12.74 -2.50
C GLN A 565 21.82 12.15 -1.32
N LEU A 566 20.54 12.48 -1.22
CA LEU A 566 19.65 11.97 -0.20
C LEU A 566 18.32 11.55 -0.80
N LEU A 567 17.93 10.30 -0.61
CA LEU A 567 16.56 9.84 -0.77
C LEU A 567 15.86 9.82 0.59
N VAL A 568 14.58 10.17 0.62
CA VAL A 568 13.77 10.12 1.85
C VAL A 568 12.45 9.45 1.54
N GLY A 569 12.26 8.25 2.08
CA GLY A 569 10.95 7.58 2.10
C GLY A 569 9.97 8.33 3.00
N SER A 570 8.67 8.29 2.66
CA SER A 570 7.65 9.11 3.32
C SER A 570 6.36 8.34 3.61
N GLU A 571 5.55 8.92 4.51
CA GLU A 571 4.20 8.48 4.86
C GLU A 571 3.31 8.25 3.63
N SER A 572 3.37 9.15 2.66
CA SER A 572 2.53 9.10 1.46
C SER A 572 2.81 7.92 0.53
N GLY A 573 3.92 7.23 0.72
CA GLY A 573 4.41 6.18 -0.17
C GLY A 573 5.38 6.66 -1.24
N HIS A 574 5.62 7.97 -1.34
CA HIS A 574 6.55 8.55 -2.31
C HIS A 574 7.95 8.71 -1.71
N VAL A 575 8.95 8.69 -2.59
CA VAL A 575 10.35 8.95 -2.28
C VAL A 575 10.72 10.36 -2.72
N TYR A 576 11.30 11.15 -1.81
CA TYR A 576 11.81 12.48 -2.09
C TYR A 576 13.30 12.40 -2.37
N HIS A 577 13.79 13.15 -3.35
CA HIS A 577 15.22 13.25 -3.69
C HIS A 577 15.73 14.67 -3.43
N TYR A 578 16.79 14.77 -2.66
CA TYR A 578 17.50 16.00 -2.33
C TYR A 578 18.97 15.94 -2.76
N ASN A 579 19.53 17.10 -3.09
CA ASN A 579 20.95 17.30 -3.35
C ASN A 579 21.45 18.61 -2.70
N ASN A 580 22.67 19.05 -3.06
CA ASN A 580 23.32 20.24 -2.49
C ASN A 580 23.53 20.09 -0.97
N ILE A 581 24.12 18.96 -0.57
CA ILE A 581 24.36 18.59 0.83
C ILE A 581 25.79 18.95 1.25
N ASP A 582 26.78 18.59 0.42
CA ASP A 582 28.19 18.84 0.70
C ASP A 582 28.48 20.32 0.91
N ASN A 583 29.22 20.64 1.97
CA ASN A 583 29.54 22.02 2.39
C ASN A 583 28.29 22.90 2.68
N ASN A 584 27.10 22.30 2.84
CA ASN A 584 25.83 22.99 3.07
C ASN A 584 25.06 22.44 4.28
N LEU A 585 25.77 21.84 5.25
CA LEU A 585 25.16 21.21 6.43
C LEU A 585 24.37 22.17 7.34
N ASN A 586 24.58 23.48 7.21
CA ASN A 586 23.86 24.53 7.93
C ASN A 586 22.77 25.23 7.09
N GLY A 587 22.58 24.81 5.85
CA GLY A 587 21.66 25.43 4.89
C GLY A 587 20.46 24.56 4.54
N SER A 588 19.80 24.90 3.43
CA SER A 588 18.69 24.13 2.88
C SER A 588 19.19 23.26 1.74
N PHE A 589 18.79 21.98 1.73
CA PHE A 589 19.03 21.07 0.63
C PHE A 589 18.09 21.42 -0.52
N ALA A 590 18.55 21.19 -1.75
CA ALA A 590 17.74 21.45 -2.92
C ALA A 590 16.91 20.20 -3.25
N VAL A 591 15.59 20.37 -3.35
CA VAL A 591 14.68 19.33 -3.82
C VAL A 591 14.93 19.10 -5.30
N VAL A 592 15.31 17.87 -5.66
CA VAL A 592 15.44 17.41 -7.04
C VAL A 592 14.10 16.91 -7.54
N ASP A 593 13.44 16.06 -6.76
CA ASP A 593 12.14 15.46 -7.07
C ASP A 593 11.37 15.12 -5.78
N THR A 594 10.05 15.25 -5.80
CA THR A 594 9.16 14.84 -4.69
C THR A 594 8.43 13.52 -4.97
N PHE A 595 8.56 13.02 -6.20
CA PHE A 595 8.03 11.74 -6.67
C PHE A 595 9.16 10.99 -7.38
N ALA A 596 10.32 10.90 -6.73
CA ALA A 596 11.53 10.38 -7.34
C ALA A 596 11.24 9.01 -7.97
N PHE A 597 11.52 8.92 -9.27
CA PHE A 597 11.35 7.72 -10.09
C PHE A 597 9.91 7.20 -10.23
N ASP A 598 8.91 8.00 -9.82
CA ASP A 598 7.47 7.66 -9.86
C ASP A 598 7.13 6.33 -9.16
N ILE A 599 7.91 5.99 -8.12
CA ILE A 599 7.68 4.81 -7.29
C ILE A 599 6.54 5.10 -6.31
N TRP A 600 5.51 4.24 -6.35
CA TRP A 600 4.48 4.18 -5.32
C TRP A 600 3.96 2.75 -5.20
N ASP A 601 4.13 2.17 -4.01
CA ASP A 601 3.70 0.80 -3.69
C ASP A 601 3.28 0.70 -2.22
N GLY A 602 2.27 1.51 -1.88
CA GLY A 602 1.73 1.63 -0.54
C GLY A 602 2.38 2.74 0.28
N ILE A 603 1.76 2.99 1.43
CA ILE A 603 2.15 4.06 2.35
C ILE A 603 3.37 3.68 3.19
N LYS A 604 4.00 4.71 3.80
CA LYS A 604 5.18 4.62 4.67
C LYS A 604 6.33 3.84 4.04
N THR A 605 6.80 4.37 2.92
CA THR A 605 7.87 3.77 2.14
C THR A 605 9.23 3.94 2.83
N SER A 606 10.02 2.88 2.79
CA SER A 606 11.45 2.85 3.07
C SER A 606 12.20 2.50 1.78
N VAL A 607 13.43 2.99 1.62
CA VAL A 607 14.18 2.83 0.37
C VAL A 607 15.62 2.44 0.65
N SER A 608 16.12 1.53 -0.17
CA SER A 608 17.54 1.24 -0.36
C SER A 608 17.87 1.24 -1.85
N TYR A 609 19.05 1.76 -2.20
CA TYR A 609 19.40 2.06 -3.58
C TYR A 609 20.85 1.65 -3.87
N GLN A 610 21.04 0.45 -4.43
CA GLN A 610 22.37 -0.13 -4.73
C GLN A 610 22.36 -0.93 -6.03
N ASP A 611 23.53 -1.03 -6.66
CA ASP A 611 23.75 -1.88 -7.83
C ASP A 611 24.00 -3.33 -7.38
N LEU A 612 23.05 -4.24 -7.66
CA LEU A 612 23.13 -5.66 -7.29
C LEU A 612 23.61 -6.58 -8.41
N ASN A 613 23.74 -6.05 -9.63
CA ASN A 613 24.03 -6.85 -10.83
C ASN A 613 25.28 -6.35 -11.58
N ASN A 614 25.99 -5.38 -11.02
CA ASN A 614 27.21 -4.77 -11.52
C ASN A 614 27.05 -4.21 -12.95
N ASP A 615 25.85 -3.70 -13.27
CA ASP A 615 25.57 -3.02 -14.55
C ASP A 615 25.89 -1.51 -14.50
N SER A 616 26.44 -1.03 -13.38
CA SER A 616 26.76 0.37 -13.08
C SER A 616 25.55 1.28 -12.89
N VAL A 617 24.34 0.70 -12.77
CA VAL A 617 23.12 1.38 -12.40
C VAL A 617 22.56 0.75 -11.13
N ARG A 618 22.06 1.60 -10.23
CA ARG A 618 21.53 1.13 -8.94
C ARG A 618 20.08 0.70 -9.09
N ASP A 619 19.72 -0.33 -8.37
CA ASP A 619 18.37 -0.87 -8.23
C ASP A 619 17.71 -0.37 -6.95
N PHE A 620 16.37 -0.40 -6.92
CA PHE A 620 15.60 -0.05 -5.73
C PHE A 620 15.14 -1.29 -5.00
N LEU A 621 15.34 -1.29 -3.69
CA LEU A 621 14.65 -2.15 -2.75
C LEU A 621 13.75 -1.29 -1.88
N ILE A 622 12.46 -1.59 -1.92
CA ILE A 622 11.41 -0.83 -1.25
C ILE A 622 10.76 -1.70 -0.19
N GLY A 623 10.57 -1.14 1.00
CA GLY A 623 9.65 -1.66 1.99
C GLY A 623 8.48 -0.70 2.21
N ASN A 624 7.36 -1.20 2.71
CA ASN A 624 6.15 -0.42 2.94
C ASN A 624 5.43 -0.87 4.23
N GLN A 625 4.32 -0.22 4.57
CA GLN A 625 3.53 -0.53 5.78
C GLN A 625 2.95 -1.96 5.79
N SER A 626 2.73 -2.59 4.63
CA SER A 626 2.20 -3.94 4.51
C SER A 626 3.24 -5.03 4.82
N GLY A 627 4.51 -4.66 5.07
CA GLY A 627 5.51 -5.54 5.69
C GLY A 627 6.34 -6.42 4.76
N GLY A 628 6.05 -6.44 3.46
CA GLY A 628 6.90 -7.14 2.50
C GLY A 628 7.84 -6.21 1.73
N LEU A 629 8.65 -6.83 0.89
CA LEU A 629 9.65 -6.16 0.05
C LEU A 629 9.21 -6.10 -1.41
N ILE A 630 9.64 -5.05 -2.11
CA ILE A 630 9.49 -4.90 -3.56
C ILE A 630 10.86 -4.54 -4.14
N TYR A 631 11.25 -5.23 -5.20
CA TYR A 631 12.49 -4.96 -5.92
C TYR A 631 12.19 -4.38 -7.31
N PHE A 632 12.82 -3.25 -7.61
CA PHE A 632 12.82 -2.67 -8.95
C PHE A 632 14.24 -2.71 -9.50
N GLN A 633 14.39 -3.46 -10.59
CA GLN A 633 15.61 -3.40 -11.36
C GLN A 633 15.58 -2.19 -12.28
N SER A 634 16.72 -1.53 -12.37
CA SER A 634 16.91 -0.39 -13.24
C SER A 634 17.43 -0.84 -14.59
N ASP A 635 16.77 -0.43 -15.67
CA ASP A 635 17.21 -0.78 -17.01
C ASP A 635 17.83 0.41 -17.75
N THR A 636 19.03 0.19 -18.31
CA THR A 636 19.66 1.10 -19.31
C THR A 636 19.45 0.66 -20.75
N THR A 637 18.89 -0.54 -20.96
CA THR A 637 18.85 -1.26 -22.25
C THR A 637 17.54 -1.12 -23.03
N ASN A 638 16.55 -0.37 -22.54
CA ASN A 638 15.33 -0.09 -23.30
C ASN A 638 15.55 0.92 -24.46
N ASN A 639 16.13 0.39 -25.54
CA ASN A 639 16.10 0.93 -26.89
C ASN A 639 14.85 0.45 -27.68
N ASN A 640 13.77 0.08 -27.00
CA ASN A 640 12.55 -0.39 -27.66
C ASN A 640 11.40 0.61 -27.47
N SER A 641 11.22 1.39 -28.53
CA SER A 641 10.00 2.07 -28.94
C SER A 641 8.71 1.35 -28.52
N ILE A 642 8.05 1.84 -27.47
CA ILE A 642 6.59 1.76 -27.35
C ILE A 642 6.10 3.19 -27.19
N ILE A 643 5.42 3.68 -28.22
CA ILE A 643 4.74 4.97 -28.21
C ILE A 643 3.52 4.81 -27.31
N ALA A 644 3.63 5.24 -26.05
CA ALA A 644 2.49 5.58 -25.22
C ALA A 644 2.61 7.07 -24.86
N GLU A 645 1.69 7.89 -25.38
CA GLU A 645 1.64 9.31 -25.02
C GLU A 645 1.32 9.45 -23.53
N ALA A 646 2.32 9.82 -22.73
CA ALA A 646 2.12 10.30 -21.37
C ALA A 646 1.10 11.46 -21.38
N PRO A 647 0.24 11.62 -20.33
CA PRO A 647 -0.55 12.83 -20.18
C PRO A 647 0.43 14.01 -20.07
N GLN A 648 0.57 14.79 -21.13
CA GLN A 648 1.46 15.96 -21.11
C GLN A 648 0.92 16.96 -20.08
N ASN A 649 1.52 16.98 -18.89
CA ASN A 649 1.33 18.07 -17.96
C ASN A 649 1.68 19.38 -18.65
N LEU A 650 0.76 20.35 -18.58
CA LEU A 650 0.88 21.60 -19.31
C LEU A 650 1.83 22.53 -18.56
N HIS A 651 3.13 22.32 -18.76
CA HIS A 651 4.18 23.14 -18.17
C HIS A 651 4.11 24.56 -18.74
N MET A 652 3.85 25.52 -17.85
CA MET A 652 3.82 26.94 -18.17
C MET A 652 4.85 27.69 -17.35
N TYR A 653 5.68 28.44 -18.04
CA TYR A 653 6.64 29.32 -17.38
C TYR A 653 6.80 30.65 -18.15
N PRO A 654 7.18 31.73 -17.45
CA PRO A 654 7.17 31.84 -15.99
C PRO A 654 5.72 31.76 -15.45
N ASN A 655 5.55 31.32 -14.21
CA ASN A 655 4.28 31.38 -13.51
C ASN A 655 4.57 31.65 -12.03
N PRO A 656 4.35 32.88 -11.52
CA PRO A 656 3.62 33.99 -12.16
C PRO A 656 4.30 34.65 -13.37
N ALA A 657 3.54 35.33 -14.25
CA ALA A 657 4.03 36.00 -15.46
C ALA A 657 3.50 37.44 -15.63
N THR A 658 4.28 38.31 -16.26
CA THR A 658 3.90 39.73 -16.48
C THR A 658 3.50 40.08 -17.91
N HIS A 659 4.17 39.54 -18.93
CA HIS A 659 3.94 39.93 -20.33
C HIS A 659 3.79 38.75 -21.29
N THR A 660 4.37 37.60 -20.97
CA THR A 660 4.40 36.43 -21.85
C THR A 660 4.47 35.16 -21.04
N ILE A 661 3.76 34.12 -21.49
CA ILE A 661 3.90 32.75 -21.01
C ILE A 661 4.33 31.84 -22.17
N TYR A 662 5.06 30.78 -21.82
CA TYR A 662 5.50 29.73 -22.73
C TYR A 662 4.84 28.41 -22.35
N ILE A 663 4.39 27.67 -23.36
CA ILE A 663 3.70 26.39 -23.18
C ILE A 663 4.35 25.34 -24.06
N SER A 664 4.77 24.23 -23.46
CA SER A 664 5.54 23.15 -24.11
C SER A 664 4.71 22.34 -25.12
N ILE A 665 3.38 22.32 -24.95
CA ILE A 665 2.43 21.47 -25.70
C ILE A 665 2.00 22.09 -27.05
N GLN A 666 1.88 21.27 -28.09
CA GLN A 666 1.34 21.63 -29.42
C GLN A 666 -0.20 21.53 -29.45
N GLY A 667 -0.88 22.36 -30.25
CA GLY A 667 -2.35 22.36 -30.33
C GLY A 667 -2.98 23.75 -30.16
N GLU A 668 -4.31 23.82 -30.15
CA GLU A 668 -5.05 25.05 -29.90
C GLU A 668 -5.22 25.28 -28.39
N LYS A 669 -4.84 26.47 -27.94
CA LYS A 669 -4.92 26.91 -26.55
C LYS A 669 -6.07 27.86 -26.38
N THR A 670 -6.90 27.62 -25.38
CA THR A 670 -7.98 28.52 -24.96
C THR A 670 -7.74 28.95 -23.52
N ILE A 671 -7.61 30.26 -23.29
CA ILE A 671 -7.41 30.85 -21.96
C ILE A 671 -8.76 31.37 -21.44
N TYR A 672 -9.07 31.03 -20.19
CA TYR A 672 -10.27 31.41 -19.45
C TYR A 672 -9.90 32.31 -18.26
N ASN A 673 -10.72 33.32 -17.97
CA ASN A 673 -10.66 34.04 -16.70
C ASN A 673 -11.36 33.24 -15.58
N ILE A 674 -11.36 33.77 -14.36
CA ILE A 674 -11.99 33.12 -13.20
C ILE A 674 -13.52 33.00 -13.26
N LEU A 675 -14.17 33.75 -14.15
CA LEU A 675 -15.59 33.64 -14.41
C LEU A 675 -15.90 32.58 -15.49
N GLY A 676 -14.87 31.90 -16.02
CA GLY A 676 -15.00 30.90 -17.08
C GLY A 676 -15.15 31.49 -18.47
N GLU A 677 -14.94 32.80 -18.65
CA GLU A 677 -15.05 33.46 -19.95
C GLU A 677 -13.76 33.28 -20.74
N VAL A 678 -13.88 32.99 -22.04
CA VAL A 678 -12.72 32.87 -22.93
C VAL A 678 -12.13 34.24 -23.22
N VAL A 679 -10.91 34.49 -22.76
CA VAL A 679 -10.20 35.76 -22.96
C VAL A 679 -9.20 35.73 -24.11
N LEU A 680 -8.70 34.54 -24.49
CA LEU A 680 -7.74 34.41 -25.60
C LEU A 680 -7.75 33.00 -26.20
N LYS A 681 -7.67 32.91 -27.54
CA LYS A 681 -7.43 31.65 -28.27
C LYS A 681 -6.21 31.78 -29.19
N THR A 682 -5.32 30.80 -29.18
CA THR A 682 -4.10 30.83 -30.00
C THR A 682 -3.52 29.44 -30.23
N ARG A 683 -2.73 29.28 -31.29
CA ARG A 683 -1.94 28.07 -31.55
C ARG A 683 -0.44 28.27 -31.28
N LYS A 684 -0.01 29.51 -30.99
CA LYS A 684 1.40 29.86 -30.76
C LYS A 684 1.88 29.31 -29.40
N LYS A 685 3.14 28.85 -29.33
CA LYS A 685 3.79 28.38 -28.09
C LYS A 685 4.16 29.52 -27.14
N ARG A 686 4.56 30.68 -27.70
CA ARG A 686 4.79 31.93 -26.98
C ARG A 686 3.53 32.78 -27.06
N ILE A 687 2.91 33.07 -25.91
CA ILE A 687 1.64 33.79 -25.84
C ILE A 687 1.87 35.12 -25.15
N ASN A 688 1.59 36.22 -25.86
CA ASN A 688 1.60 37.55 -25.26
C ASN A 688 0.33 37.73 -24.42
N ILE A 689 0.50 37.96 -23.13
CA ILE A 689 -0.57 38.15 -22.14
C ILE A 689 -0.56 39.56 -21.53
N GLN A 690 0.20 40.50 -22.12
CA GLN A 690 0.27 41.89 -21.66
C GLN A 690 -1.10 42.58 -21.67
N GLY A 691 -2.00 42.19 -22.58
CA GLY A 691 -3.35 42.72 -22.65
C GLY A 691 -4.35 42.12 -21.63
N LEU A 692 -3.94 41.12 -20.84
CA LEU A 692 -4.78 40.53 -19.79
C LEU A 692 -4.62 41.31 -18.49
N ALA A 693 -5.73 41.50 -17.76
CA ALA A 693 -5.70 42.09 -16.42
C ALA A 693 -5.00 41.15 -15.42
N ASN A 694 -4.49 41.69 -14.32
CA ASN A 694 -3.86 40.88 -13.27
C ASN A 694 -4.88 39.94 -12.62
N GLY A 695 -4.49 38.68 -12.40
CA GLY A 695 -5.40 37.66 -11.89
C GLY A 695 -4.99 36.23 -12.25
N VAL A 696 -5.84 35.27 -11.87
CA VAL A 696 -5.66 33.84 -12.16
C VAL A 696 -6.40 33.48 -13.43
N TYR A 697 -5.72 32.73 -14.29
CA TYR A 697 -6.26 32.26 -15.57
C TYR A 697 -6.05 30.75 -15.71
N TRP A 698 -7.00 30.10 -16.37
CA TRP A 698 -6.90 28.70 -16.77
C TRP A 698 -6.61 28.64 -18.26
N ILE A 699 -5.79 27.69 -18.68
CA ILE A 699 -5.59 27.40 -20.09
C ILE A 699 -5.90 25.94 -20.37
N ARG A 700 -6.63 25.70 -21.46
CA ARG A 700 -6.89 24.36 -21.99
C ARG A 700 -6.17 24.20 -23.32
N CYS A 701 -5.41 23.12 -23.49
CA CYS A 701 -4.87 22.68 -24.77
C CYS A 701 -5.22 21.20 -24.95
N ASN A 702 -6.01 20.87 -25.97
CA ASN A 702 -6.56 19.51 -26.15
C ASN A 702 -7.30 19.02 -24.87
N LYS A 703 -6.89 17.87 -24.31
CA LYS A 703 -7.45 17.29 -23.07
C LYS A 703 -6.76 17.79 -21.79
N THR A 704 -5.70 18.61 -21.87
CA THR A 704 -4.93 19.07 -20.71
C THR A 704 -5.26 20.51 -20.32
N VAL A 705 -5.32 20.75 -19.01
CA VAL A 705 -5.63 22.05 -18.40
C VAL A 705 -4.48 22.46 -17.48
N GLY A 706 -4.11 23.75 -17.51
CA GLY A 706 -3.15 24.33 -16.59
C GLY A 706 -3.64 25.66 -16.03
N LYS A 707 -3.00 26.16 -14.95
CA LYS A 707 -3.29 27.48 -14.34
C LYS A 707 -2.06 28.39 -14.33
N PHE A 708 -2.24 29.68 -14.57
CA PHE A 708 -1.17 30.67 -14.38
C PHE A 708 -1.68 31.97 -13.76
N ILE A 709 -0.77 32.70 -13.10
CA ILE A 709 -1.03 33.98 -12.45
C ILE A 709 -0.42 35.10 -13.31
N LYS A 710 -1.25 36.05 -13.74
CA LYS A 710 -0.82 37.30 -14.39
C LYS A 710 -0.59 38.37 -13.32
N GLN A 711 0.62 38.90 -13.26
CA GLN A 711 1.05 40.00 -12.37
C GLN A 711 1.30 41.31 -13.11
#